data_AF-A0A1Q9DQT1-F1
#
_entry.id   AF-A0A1Q9DQT1-F1
#
_cell.length_a   1.000
_cell.length_b   1.000
_cell.length_c   1.000
_cell.angle_alpha   90.00
_cell.angle_beta   90.00
_cell.angle_gamma   90.00
#
_symmetry.space_group_name_H-M   'P 1'
#
loop_
_entity.id
_entity.type
_entity.pdbx_description
1 polymer ?
#
loop_
_entity_poly.entity_id
_entity_poly.type
_entity_poly.pdbx_seq_one_letter_code
_entity_poly.pdbx_strand_id
1 'polypeptide(L)'
;MRALGAAAAVRRLATMPPAPVAPPLTTVLTPLPKGTGPDFPASDLVTGGPALVFAIRRMCRKEAKEAASHMDEFKAAGATRVVALVKEDLENEVKEFREGFWPGEVLMDSEHKFYKALGGGETHQPLGLLSFLGMMLNPFSSSKTKANIKNTTTPGNMKGEGFIAGGCYVLNKDGTPAFSHLEENLGDHAKPEACLTRTLWQPCKLLRRCKLQLAGTVGVHAASRNGSEKGCSAVMVNWEDLHSMNDAVQLSLTQRVDVMEHGEDGDALPQGDGSSLSEGSEDSISNGPEANPFIESWIQILMQMRVTSPQVQRGIPVYRALQEAPLKWARNELGEIHALTRTTSQFHEFWSHSWRTKAWLKYINILFLNNGLPAFVIGTLFALTAFLLSFTGLLPVWAGHETGYVWCTPAGIFGYYLTLLFWRSRKLAFLDIACINQSDGRMKAEALVSMGAFLKESQSLLVLWDATYVTRLWCVFELGAFLHSKGPEAKAAKCLQVCPVFVGPAFLAGHLGFSVLLLVFLISQVQLFPWGGLLLGGLAFPCLVQLADLVLAHCRSIEVMQHQVRDFTIEQSKSACCSCGHVDANGGPMLCDRRIILRCISAWFGSKEKFESVVRGQVLQVLVHQLANRVFSYWRIVQITAPAGWAVLDIWCDNFKRGSDSVDKVPGIPTPMEVLNMVYSIIFFNFMLLPMGALILLRLAYAARHVGERRCTQILLSLGLVKVGALLAVVCMVLEIITADFLGGRQESPMYAIVILSTMGLLTLFCWRCLPAIKVSVPDVSRQVGQCSDIPVPEC
;
A
#
# COMPACT_ATOMS: atom_id res chain seq x y z
N MET A 1 -29.77 37.38 -15.07
CA MET A 1 -28.36 36.98 -14.79
C MET A 1 -28.02 36.86 -13.30
N ARG A 2 -28.45 37.77 -12.40
CA ARG A 2 -28.17 37.64 -10.94
C ARG A 2 -28.85 36.45 -10.23
N ALA A 3 -29.97 35.93 -10.75
CA ALA A 3 -30.68 34.77 -10.17
C ALA A 3 -30.07 33.39 -10.54
N LEU A 4 -29.42 33.28 -11.70
CA LEU A 4 -28.75 32.06 -12.17
C LEU A 4 -27.46 31.76 -11.39
N GLY A 5 -26.75 32.80 -10.94
CA GLY A 5 -25.57 32.65 -10.07
C GLY A 5 -25.92 32.18 -8.66
N ALA A 6 -27.07 32.60 -8.11
CA ALA A 6 -27.51 32.22 -6.77
C ALA A 6 -27.95 30.75 -6.69
N ALA A 7 -28.63 30.21 -7.72
CA ALA A 7 -29.08 28.81 -7.74
C ALA A 7 -27.92 27.81 -7.89
N ALA A 8 -26.89 28.14 -8.67
CA ALA A 8 -25.67 27.33 -8.80
C ALA A 8 -24.83 27.33 -7.50
N ALA A 9 -24.79 28.46 -6.77
CA ALA A 9 -24.15 28.54 -5.46
C ALA A 9 -24.89 27.72 -4.40
N VAL A 10 -26.23 27.79 -4.35
CA VAL A 10 -27.05 27.03 -3.39
C VAL A 10 -26.96 25.52 -3.61
N ARG A 11 -26.84 25.05 -4.86
CA ARG A 11 -26.69 23.62 -5.18
C ARG A 11 -25.29 23.07 -4.88
N ARG A 12 -24.24 23.91 -4.93
CA ARG A 12 -22.87 23.57 -4.48
C ARG A 12 -22.70 23.58 -2.95
N LEU A 13 -23.59 24.26 -2.23
CA LEU A 13 -23.54 24.39 -0.77
C LEU A 13 -24.10 23.17 -0.01
N ALA A 14 -24.92 22.33 -0.66
CA ALA A 14 -25.56 21.17 -0.02
C ALA A 14 -24.68 19.90 0.03
N THR A 15 -23.52 19.88 -0.62
CA THR A 15 -22.62 18.71 -0.74
C THR A 15 -21.26 18.90 -0.05
N MET A 16 -21.17 19.83 0.89
CA MET A 16 -19.88 20.24 1.46
C MET A 16 -19.44 19.34 2.62
N PRO A 17 -18.23 18.74 2.58
CA PRO A 17 -17.69 17.98 3.71
C PRO A 17 -17.43 18.91 4.92
N PRO A 18 -17.56 18.42 6.17
CA PRO A 18 -17.22 19.19 7.36
C PRO A 18 -15.72 19.44 7.45
N ALA A 19 -15.31 20.61 7.96
CA ALA A 19 -13.93 20.93 8.30
C ALA A 19 -13.50 20.07 9.51
N PRO A 20 -12.47 19.21 9.42
CA PRO A 20 -12.18 18.22 10.47
C PRO A 20 -11.09 18.65 11.47
N VAL A 21 -10.62 19.90 11.44
CA VAL A 21 -9.47 20.34 12.27
C VAL A 21 -9.81 21.61 13.04
N ALA A 22 -9.87 21.50 14.37
CA ALA A 22 -10.09 22.65 15.25
C ALA A 22 -8.92 23.66 15.16
N PRO A 23 -9.18 24.96 14.93
CA PRO A 23 -8.16 25.99 14.94
C PRO A 23 -7.68 26.26 16.37
N PRO A 24 -6.38 26.51 16.61
CA PRO A 24 -5.85 26.69 17.95
C PRO A 24 -6.02 28.16 18.39
N LEU A 25 -7.26 28.57 18.69
CA LEU A 25 -7.62 29.96 19.02
C LEU A 25 -6.95 30.52 20.29
N THR A 26 -6.38 29.66 21.14
CA THR A 26 -5.60 30.06 22.32
C THR A 26 -4.13 30.36 22.01
N THR A 27 -3.70 30.23 20.76
CA THR A 27 -2.33 30.53 20.32
C THR A 27 -2.06 32.02 20.41
N VAL A 28 -0.93 32.41 20.98
CA VAL A 28 -0.47 33.80 20.99
C VAL A 28 0.19 34.11 19.65
N LEU A 29 -0.27 35.17 18.98
CA LEU A 29 0.23 35.60 17.68
C LEU A 29 0.95 36.95 17.82
N THR A 30 2.12 37.06 17.19
CA THR A 30 2.93 38.28 17.19
C THR A 30 2.80 39.02 15.86
N PRO A 31 2.35 40.30 15.85
CA PRO A 31 2.38 41.13 14.64
C PRO A 31 3.79 41.37 14.13
N LEU A 32 3.99 41.29 12.81
CA LEU A 32 5.27 41.60 12.18
C LEU A 32 5.19 42.78 11.20
N PRO A 33 6.22 43.66 11.12
CA PRO A 33 7.48 43.65 11.89
C PRO A 33 7.30 43.84 13.39
N LYS A 34 8.18 43.25 14.20
CA LYS A 34 8.11 43.38 15.67
C LYS A 34 8.05 44.85 16.09
N GLY A 35 7.14 45.18 17.00
CA GLY A 35 6.88 46.55 17.46
C GLY A 35 5.70 47.24 16.78
N THR A 36 5.03 46.62 15.80
CA THR A 36 3.79 47.17 15.21
C THR A 36 2.55 47.03 16.08
N GLY A 37 2.60 46.22 17.15
CA GLY A 37 1.50 46.02 18.10
C GLY A 37 1.85 44.97 19.16
N PRO A 38 1.04 44.86 20.24
CA PRO A 38 1.23 43.81 21.25
C PRO A 38 0.84 42.44 20.70
N ASP A 39 1.40 41.39 21.30
CA ASP A 39 0.98 40.01 21.08
C ASP A 39 -0.48 39.84 21.51
N PHE A 40 -1.25 39.06 20.75
CA PHE A 40 -2.67 38.84 21.01
C PHE A 40 -3.09 37.38 20.75
N PRO A 41 -4.12 36.86 21.45
CA PRO A 41 -4.60 35.50 21.22
C PRO A 41 -5.30 35.37 19.87
N ALA A 42 -5.14 34.23 19.21
CA ALA A 42 -5.73 33.96 17.89
C ALA A 42 -7.27 34.03 17.86
N SER A 43 -7.94 33.98 19.02
CA SER A 43 -9.36 34.32 19.17
C SER A 43 -9.71 35.72 18.66
N ASP A 44 -8.78 36.66 18.73
CA ASP A 44 -9.03 38.04 18.32
C ASP A 44 -8.99 38.23 16.79
N LEU A 45 -8.60 37.18 16.05
CA LEU A 45 -8.66 37.18 14.59
C LEU A 45 -10.09 37.33 14.05
N VAL A 46 -11.07 36.80 14.78
CA VAL A 46 -12.49 36.80 14.41
C VAL A 46 -13.29 37.93 15.06
N THR A 47 -12.62 38.82 15.79
CA THR A 47 -13.23 40.01 16.41
C THR A 47 -13.68 40.96 15.30
N GLY A 48 -15.01 41.10 15.15
CA GLY A 48 -15.63 41.91 14.08
C GLY A 48 -16.28 41.09 12.96
N GLY A 49 -15.95 39.80 12.82
CA GLY A 49 -16.57 38.90 11.84
C GLY A 49 -15.62 37.79 11.34
N PRO A 50 -15.98 37.10 10.24
CA PRO A 50 -15.17 36.00 9.68
C PRO A 50 -13.75 36.42 9.32
N ALA A 51 -12.81 35.49 9.46
CA ALA A 51 -11.40 35.73 9.16
C ALA A 51 -10.80 34.64 8.27
N LEU A 52 -9.89 35.02 7.38
CA LEU A 52 -9.09 34.08 6.60
C LEU A 52 -7.65 34.10 7.10
N VAL A 53 -7.12 32.91 7.40
CA VAL A 53 -5.77 32.73 7.92
C VAL A 53 -5.00 31.84 6.94
N PHE A 54 -4.00 32.41 6.27
CA PHE A 54 -3.12 31.66 5.38
C PHE A 54 -1.84 31.29 6.12
N ALA A 55 -1.68 30.01 6.48
CA ALA A 55 -0.48 29.47 7.08
C ALA A 55 0.59 29.25 6.00
N ILE A 56 1.36 30.30 5.72
CA ILE A 56 2.29 30.32 4.59
C ILE A 56 3.47 29.38 4.87
N ARG A 57 3.77 28.50 3.91
CA ARG A 57 5.03 27.76 3.88
C ARG A 57 6.13 28.61 3.27
N ARG A 58 7.35 28.45 3.79
CA ARG A 58 8.54 29.09 3.23
C ARG A 58 8.78 28.62 1.78
N MET A 59 9.00 29.58 0.87
CA MET A 59 8.98 29.47 -0.61
C MET A 59 7.62 29.59 -1.34
N CYS A 60 6.49 29.73 -0.65
CA CYS A 60 5.19 29.94 -1.32
C CYS A 60 4.89 31.40 -1.71
N ARG A 61 5.90 32.12 -2.23
CA ARG A 61 5.75 33.52 -2.71
C ARG A 61 4.70 33.66 -3.82
N LYS A 62 4.56 32.63 -4.66
CA LYS A 62 3.53 32.56 -5.72
C LYS A 62 2.12 32.43 -5.14
N GLU A 63 1.93 31.53 -4.17
CA GLU A 63 0.64 31.34 -3.49
C GLU A 63 0.24 32.59 -2.72
N ALA A 64 1.17 33.19 -1.97
CA ALA A 64 0.92 34.45 -1.28
C ALA A 64 0.48 35.55 -2.26
N LYS A 65 1.14 35.67 -3.42
CA LYS A 65 0.78 36.64 -4.46
C LYS A 65 -0.58 36.35 -5.10
N GLU A 66 -0.90 35.08 -5.31
CA GLU A 66 -2.20 34.64 -5.86
C GLU A 66 -3.33 34.92 -4.87
N ALA A 67 -3.19 34.52 -3.60
CA ALA A 67 -4.16 34.84 -2.55
C ALA A 67 -4.27 36.35 -2.30
N ALA A 68 -3.16 37.09 -2.36
CA ALA A 68 -3.15 38.55 -2.27
C ALA A 68 -3.98 39.20 -3.39
N SER A 69 -3.95 38.66 -4.61
CA SER A 69 -4.72 39.20 -5.75
C SER A 69 -6.24 39.09 -5.57
N HIS A 70 -6.71 38.24 -4.65
CA HIS A 70 -8.13 38.07 -4.31
C HIS A 70 -8.52 38.70 -2.96
N MET A 71 -7.66 39.51 -2.33
CA MET A 71 -7.95 40.10 -1.02
C MET A 71 -9.21 40.95 -0.98
N ASP A 72 -9.45 41.74 -2.03
CA ASP A 72 -10.65 42.58 -2.11
C ASP A 72 -11.91 41.74 -2.30
N GLU A 73 -11.81 40.62 -3.01
CA GLU A 73 -12.91 39.66 -3.16
C GLU A 73 -13.23 38.95 -1.84
N PHE A 74 -12.22 38.58 -1.05
CA PHE A 74 -12.44 38.00 0.28
C PHE A 74 -13.15 38.98 1.22
N LYS A 75 -12.74 40.26 1.20
CA LYS A 75 -13.40 41.31 1.97
C LYS A 75 -14.83 41.56 1.50
N ALA A 76 -15.06 41.63 0.19
CA ALA A 76 -16.40 41.77 -0.39
C ALA A 76 -17.30 40.58 -0.08
N ALA A 77 -16.74 39.38 0.10
CA ALA A 77 -17.44 38.17 0.51
C ALA A 77 -17.80 38.13 2.01
N GLY A 78 -17.34 39.10 2.81
CA GLY A 78 -17.66 39.23 4.24
C GLY A 78 -16.50 38.92 5.20
N ALA A 79 -15.29 38.66 4.70
CA ALA A 79 -14.12 38.52 5.57
C ALA A 79 -13.72 39.88 6.15
N THR A 80 -13.69 39.98 7.47
CA THR A 80 -13.31 41.20 8.18
C THR A 80 -11.79 41.31 8.31
N ARG A 81 -11.09 40.17 8.30
CA ARG A 81 -9.63 40.10 8.41
C ARG A 81 -9.07 38.99 7.49
N VAL A 82 -8.01 39.30 6.75
CA VAL A 82 -7.28 38.33 5.91
C VAL A 82 -5.80 38.45 6.25
N VAL A 83 -5.23 37.41 6.85
CA VAL A 83 -3.88 37.44 7.44
C VAL A 83 -2.98 36.35 6.85
N ALA A 84 -1.69 36.66 6.73
CA ALA A 84 -0.66 35.66 6.48
C ALA A 84 0.02 35.30 7.80
N LEU A 85 0.13 34.00 8.06
CA LEU A 85 0.79 33.45 9.23
C LEU A 85 2.15 32.87 8.79
N VAL A 86 3.21 33.22 9.51
CA VAL A 86 4.59 32.76 9.29
C VAL A 86 5.16 32.11 10.56
N LYS A 87 6.22 31.33 10.41
CA LYS A 87 6.84 30.52 11.47
C LYS A 87 7.96 31.24 12.21
N GLU A 88 8.74 32.00 11.46
CA GLU A 88 9.98 32.61 11.90
C GLU A 88 10.08 34.03 11.36
N ASP A 89 10.62 34.92 12.19
CA ASP A 89 10.97 36.29 11.83
C ASP A 89 12.46 36.32 11.49
N LEU A 90 12.76 36.27 10.19
CA LEU A 90 14.12 36.34 9.67
C LEU A 90 14.40 37.75 9.17
N GLU A 91 15.58 38.27 9.54
CA GLU A 91 16.01 39.62 9.18
C GLU A 91 15.88 39.87 7.67
N ASN A 92 15.23 40.98 7.32
CA ASN A 92 14.90 41.43 5.96
C ASN A 92 13.87 40.59 5.18
N GLU A 93 13.61 39.32 5.54
CA GLU A 93 12.70 38.43 4.79
C GLU A 93 11.23 38.84 4.92
N VAL A 94 10.79 39.25 6.11
CA VAL A 94 9.39 39.68 6.34
C VAL A 94 9.10 41.00 5.63
N LYS A 95 10.07 41.91 5.60
CA LYS A 95 9.96 43.19 4.90
C LYS A 95 9.83 42.97 3.40
N GLU A 96 10.70 42.16 2.81
CA GLU A 96 10.62 41.76 1.39
C GLU A 96 9.31 41.03 1.06
N PHE A 97 8.84 40.16 1.96
CA PHE A 97 7.59 39.42 1.77
C PHE A 97 6.37 40.36 1.70
N ARG A 98 6.30 41.35 2.59
CA ARG A 98 5.24 42.35 2.62
C ARG A 98 5.28 43.27 1.40
N GLU A 99 6.45 43.77 1.03
CA GLU A 99 6.61 44.70 -0.09
C GLU A 99 6.37 44.01 -1.45
N GLY A 100 6.72 42.73 -1.59
CA GLY A 100 6.66 42.02 -2.87
C GLY A 100 5.47 41.07 -3.09
N PHE A 101 4.86 40.54 -2.02
CA PHE A 101 3.99 39.36 -2.15
C PHE A 101 2.71 39.38 -1.30
N TRP A 102 2.67 40.09 -0.16
CA TRP A 102 1.50 40.11 0.71
C TRP A 102 1.20 41.52 1.25
N PRO A 103 0.14 42.20 0.75
CA PRO A 103 -0.16 43.58 1.15
C PRO A 103 -0.91 43.69 2.48
N GLY A 104 -1.35 42.57 3.07
CA GLY A 104 -2.09 42.55 4.33
C GLY A 104 -1.22 42.36 5.57
N GLU A 105 -1.90 42.05 6.67
CA GLU A 105 -1.24 41.77 7.94
C GLU A 105 -0.47 40.45 7.90
N VAL A 106 0.73 40.46 8.49
CA VAL A 106 1.58 39.29 8.67
C VAL A 106 1.76 39.05 10.16
N LEU A 107 1.46 37.83 10.60
CA LEU A 107 1.48 37.38 11.99
C LEU A 107 2.45 36.20 12.12
N MET A 108 3.09 36.08 13.29
CA MET A 108 3.98 34.98 13.59
C MET A 108 3.33 34.02 14.60
N ASP A 109 3.39 32.72 14.30
CA ASP A 109 3.08 31.61 15.20
C ASP A 109 4.37 30.86 15.53
N SER A 110 5.07 31.30 16.58
CA SER A 110 6.38 30.77 16.98
C SER A 110 6.35 29.35 17.51
N GLU A 111 5.19 28.87 17.99
CA GLU A 111 5.00 27.50 18.49
C GLU A 111 4.52 26.52 17.41
N HIS A 112 4.29 27.03 16.20
CA HIS A 112 3.74 26.34 15.04
C HIS A 112 2.39 25.66 15.32
N LYS A 113 1.59 26.19 16.26
CA LYS A 113 0.32 25.58 16.68
C LYS A 113 -0.69 25.49 15.54
N PHE A 114 -0.79 26.49 14.67
CA PHE A 114 -1.66 26.44 13.48
C PHE A 114 -1.19 25.39 12.47
N TYR A 115 0.12 25.25 12.27
CA TYR A 115 0.69 24.25 11.38
C TYR A 115 0.51 22.82 11.92
N LYS A 116 0.67 22.62 13.23
CA LYS A 116 0.37 21.35 13.91
C LYS A 116 -1.11 21.02 13.87
N ALA A 117 -1.98 22.01 14.09
CA ALA A 117 -3.42 21.82 13.98
C ALA A 117 -3.77 21.32 12.59
N LEU A 118 -3.38 22.04 11.52
CA LEU A 118 -3.61 21.63 10.13
C LEU A 118 -3.13 20.19 9.83
N GLY A 119 -2.02 19.77 10.44
CA GLY A 119 -1.47 18.41 10.32
C GLY A 119 -2.09 17.34 11.24
N GLY A 120 -3.16 17.65 11.99
CA GLY A 120 -3.85 16.70 12.87
C GLY A 120 -3.21 16.51 14.25
N GLY A 121 -2.43 17.49 14.72
CA GLY A 121 -1.75 17.50 16.03
C GLY A 121 -0.21 17.52 15.93
N GLU A 122 0.35 17.21 14.76
CA GLU A 122 1.79 17.23 14.49
C GLU A 122 2.08 18.04 13.20
N THR A 123 3.30 18.55 13.05
CA THR A 123 3.70 19.27 11.84
C THR A 123 3.78 18.31 10.65
N HIS A 124 3.02 18.56 9.59
CA HIS A 124 3.10 17.75 8.38
C HIS A 124 4.37 18.10 7.58
N GLN A 125 5.24 17.11 7.37
CA GLN A 125 6.46 17.25 6.57
C GLN A 125 6.43 16.21 5.44
N PRO A 126 5.92 16.56 4.25
CA PRO A 126 5.75 15.59 3.17
C PRO A 126 7.08 15.09 2.58
N LEU A 127 8.19 15.79 2.81
CA LEU A 127 9.53 15.44 2.33
C LEU A 127 10.62 15.94 3.31
N GLY A 128 11.61 15.11 3.64
CA GLY A 128 12.82 15.53 4.39
C GLY A 128 14.01 15.85 3.47
N LEU A 129 15.09 16.44 4.01
CA LEU A 129 16.26 16.91 3.23
C LEU A 129 16.91 15.81 2.36
N LEU A 130 17.13 14.62 2.92
CA LEU A 130 17.71 13.49 2.17
C LEU A 130 16.77 12.97 1.09
N SER A 131 15.47 12.92 1.36
CA SER A 131 14.45 12.54 0.38
C SER A 131 14.29 13.59 -0.72
N PHE A 132 14.47 14.87 -0.40
CA PHE A 132 14.50 15.98 -1.35
C PHE A 132 15.72 15.89 -2.26
N LEU A 133 16.92 15.67 -1.71
CA LEU A 133 18.15 15.48 -2.49
C LEU A 133 18.05 14.24 -3.39
N GLY A 134 17.60 13.10 -2.85
CA GLY A 134 17.40 11.87 -3.63
C GLY A 134 16.33 12.02 -4.71
N MET A 135 15.26 12.77 -4.43
CA MET A 135 14.27 13.14 -5.45
C MET A 135 14.93 13.97 -6.55
N MET A 136 15.63 15.06 -6.22
CA MET A 136 16.27 15.97 -7.18
C MET A 136 17.32 15.26 -8.05
N LEU A 137 18.13 14.37 -7.46
CA LEU A 137 19.18 13.61 -8.13
C LEU A 137 18.64 12.45 -9.01
N ASN A 138 17.37 12.05 -8.87
CA ASN A 138 16.77 11.01 -9.70
C ASN A 138 16.11 11.59 -10.97
N PRO A 139 16.71 11.42 -12.17
CA PRO A 139 16.18 11.97 -13.42
C PRO A 139 14.85 11.32 -13.86
N PHE A 140 14.46 10.18 -13.29
CA PHE A 140 13.23 9.45 -13.62
C PHE A 140 12.07 9.72 -12.65
N SER A 141 12.26 10.58 -11.64
CA SER A 141 11.19 10.94 -10.68
C SER A 141 10.24 11.99 -11.28
N SER A 142 8.97 11.62 -11.49
CA SER A 142 7.87 12.52 -11.89
C SER A 142 7.10 13.08 -10.69
N SER A 143 7.81 13.48 -9.64
CA SER A 143 7.17 14.04 -8.43
C SER A 143 6.44 15.36 -8.75
N LYS A 144 5.21 15.53 -8.23
CA LYS A 144 4.47 16.80 -8.28
C LYS A 144 5.32 17.96 -7.74
N THR A 145 6.13 17.71 -6.70
CA THR A 145 7.07 18.68 -6.14
C THR A 145 8.10 19.15 -7.18
N LYS A 146 8.64 18.25 -8.02
CA LYS A 146 9.56 18.65 -9.10
C LYS A 146 8.87 19.50 -10.16
N ALA A 147 7.64 19.13 -10.54
CA ALA A 147 6.86 19.92 -11.49
C ALA A 147 6.54 21.31 -10.93
N ASN A 148 6.19 21.41 -9.65
CA ASN A 148 5.91 22.68 -8.96
C ASN A 148 7.16 23.56 -8.86
N ILE A 149 8.32 22.98 -8.54
CA ILE A 149 9.63 23.68 -8.49
C ILE A 149 10.04 24.16 -9.89
N LYS A 150 9.87 23.33 -10.92
CA LYS A 150 10.21 23.69 -12.31
C LYS A 150 9.31 24.81 -12.86
N ASN A 151 8.09 24.93 -12.34
CA ASN A 151 7.12 25.98 -12.69
C ASN A 151 7.24 27.25 -11.83
N THR A 152 8.25 27.36 -10.95
CA THR A 152 8.48 28.56 -10.13
C THR A 152 9.62 29.40 -10.70
N THR A 153 9.33 30.62 -11.14
CA THR A 153 10.30 31.58 -11.72
C THR A 153 10.92 32.53 -10.67
N THR A 154 10.52 32.44 -9.41
CA THR A 154 11.01 33.31 -8.32
C THR A 154 12.16 32.65 -7.54
N PRO A 155 13.28 33.36 -7.29
CA PRO A 155 14.40 32.83 -6.53
C PRO A 155 13.99 32.51 -5.08
N GLY A 156 14.29 31.29 -4.62
CA GLY A 156 14.03 30.82 -3.27
C GLY A 156 15.30 30.86 -2.40
N ASN A 157 15.18 31.38 -1.17
CA ASN A 157 16.25 31.37 -0.16
C ASN A 157 16.12 30.09 0.72
N MET A 158 17.23 29.42 1.04
CA MET A 158 17.22 28.10 1.72
C MET A 158 17.62 28.14 3.22
N LYS A 159 17.60 29.31 3.86
CA LYS A 159 18.19 29.48 5.20
C LYS A 159 17.18 29.37 6.36
N GLY A 160 16.81 28.15 6.79
CA GLY A 160 15.96 27.85 7.98
C GLY A 160 14.98 26.68 7.73
N GLU A 161 13.87 26.56 8.49
CA GLU A 161 13.02 25.34 8.47
C GLU A 161 12.00 25.32 7.30
N GLY A 162 12.38 24.69 6.18
CA GLY A 162 11.63 24.74 4.92
C GLY A 162 10.71 23.55 4.59
N PHE A 163 10.67 22.50 5.41
CA PHE A 163 9.99 21.22 5.07
C PHE A 163 8.60 21.03 5.67
N ILE A 164 8.17 21.91 6.59
CA ILE A 164 6.83 21.89 7.18
C ILE A 164 5.83 22.46 6.16
N ALA A 165 4.81 21.68 5.82
CA ALA A 165 3.69 22.05 4.94
C ALA A 165 2.92 23.28 5.46
N GLY A 166 2.38 24.08 4.54
CA GLY A 166 1.48 25.20 4.81
C GLY A 166 0.01 24.80 4.72
N GLY A 167 -0.86 25.81 4.65
CA GLY A 167 -2.29 25.60 4.47
C GLY A 167 -3.11 26.87 4.72
N CYS A 168 -4.43 26.75 4.86
CA CYS A 168 -5.29 27.87 5.19
C CYS A 168 -6.51 27.48 6.03
N TYR A 169 -7.05 28.45 6.77
CA TYR A 169 -8.34 28.39 7.45
C TYR A 169 -9.28 29.50 6.96
N VAL A 170 -10.56 29.17 6.86
CA VAL A 170 -11.66 30.14 6.86
C VAL A 170 -12.38 29.97 8.20
N LEU A 171 -12.36 31.01 9.03
CA LEU A 171 -12.93 31.03 10.36
C LEU A 171 -14.25 31.82 10.36
N ASN A 172 -15.26 31.25 11.00
CA ASN A 172 -16.51 31.93 11.30
C ASN A 172 -16.33 32.97 12.42
N LYS A 173 -17.33 33.83 12.62
CA LYS A 173 -17.34 34.84 13.69
C LYS A 173 -17.21 34.23 15.10
N ASP A 174 -17.67 33.00 15.29
CA ASP A 174 -17.56 32.25 16.54
C ASP A 174 -16.22 31.52 16.70
N GLY A 175 -15.28 31.70 15.76
CA GLY A 175 -13.98 31.03 15.76
C GLY A 175 -14.00 29.60 15.23
N THR A 176 -15.16 29.06 14.86
CA THR A 176 -15.24 27.70 14.30
C THR A 176 -14.72 27.67 12.85
N PRO A 177 -14.06 26.58 12.41
CA PRO A 177 -13.55 26.48 11.05
C PRO A 177 -14.70 26.19 10.07
N ALA A 178 -14.98 27.12 9.16
CA ALA A 178 -15.86 26.89 8.01
C ALA A 178 -15.15 26.09 6.91
N PHE A 179 -13.82 26.20 6.85
CA PHE A 179 -12.96 25.49 5.91
C PHE A 179 -11.53 25.42 6.44
N SER A 180 -10.85 24.31 6.15
CA SER A 180 -9.42 24.14 6.39
C SER A 180 -8.80 23.36 5.23
N HIS A 181 -7.61 23.75 4.80
CA HIS A 181 -6.85 23.06 3.77
C HIS A 181 -5.41 22.89 4.24
N LEU A 182 -4.89 21.67 4.17
CA LEU A 182 -3.50 21.33 4.44
C LEU A 182 -2.82 21.02 3.09
N GLU A 183 -1.63 21.57 2.90
CA GLU A 183 -0.77 21.25 1.76
C GLU A 183 -0.27 19.79 1.84
N GLU A 184 -0.70 18.92 0.92
CA GLU A 184 -0.29 17.50 0.90
C GLU A 184 1.11 17.27 0.28
N ASN A 185 1.52 18.14 -0.64
CA ASN A 185 2.82 18.09 -1.30
C ASN A 185 3.40 19.49 -1.37
N LEU A 186 4.73 19.62 -1.32
CA LEU A 186 5.39 20.91 -1.47
C LEU A 186 4.99 21.60 -2.80
N GLY A 187 4.24 22.69 -2.67
CA GLY A 187 3.72 23.59 -3.71
C GLY A 187 2.19 23.53 -3.90
N ASP A 188 1.47 22.71 -3.12
CA ASP A 188 0.00 22.62 -3.18
C ASP A 188 -0.66 23.72 -2.34
N HIS A 189 -1.75 24.31 -2.83
CA HIS A 189 -2.44 25.40 -2.13
C HIS A 189 -3.95 25.42 -2.41
N ALA A 190 -4.71 26.02 -1.50
CA ALA A 190 -6.15 26.16 -1.65
C ALA A 190 -6.49 27.11 -2.81
N LYS A 191 -7.41 26.68 -3.68
CA LYS A 191 -7.92 27.55 -4.75
C LYS A 191 -8.68 28.74 -4.15
N PRO A 192 -8.43 30.00 -4.56
CA PRO A 192 -9.13 31.18 -4.03
C PRO A 192 -10.66 31.07 -4.07
N GLU A 193 -11.21 30.46 -5.11
CA GLU A 193 -12.66 30.20 -5.29
C GLU A 193 -13.27 29.35 -4.15
N ALA A 194 -12.51 28.39 -3.62
CA ALA A 194 -12.94 27.55 -2.51
C ALA A 194 -13.02 28.36 -1.21
N CYS A 195 -12.05 29.25 -0.98
CA CYS A 195 -12.05 30.16 0.17
C CYS A 195 -13.19 31.19 0.08
N LEU A 196 -13.44 31.77 -1.11
CA LEU A 196 -14.51 32.74 -1.36
C LEU A 196 -15.91 32.14 -1.10
N THR A 197 -16.17 30.96 -1.66
CA THR A 197 -17.48 30.29 -1.50
C THR A 197 -17.80 30.02 -0.02
N ARG A 198 -16.77 29.70 0.78
CA ARG A 198 -16.91 29.37 2.21
C ARG A 198 -17.07 30.60 3.09
N THR A 199 -16.55 31.75 2.66
CA THR A 199 -16.71 33.04 3.36
C THR A 199 -18.14 33.57 3.24
N LEU A 200 -18.82 33.30 2.12
CA LEU A 200 -20.21 33.74 1.83
C LEU A 200 -21.29 33.00 2.63
N TRP A 201 -20.99 31.84 3.23
CA TRP A 201 -21.97 31.00 3.91
C TRP A 201 -22.10 31.38 5.39
N GLN A 202 -22.81 32.48 5.67
CA GLN A 202 -23.41 32.72 6.98
C GLN A 202 -24.90 32.35 6.95
N PRO A 203 -25.49 31.84 8.04
CA PRO A 203 -26.89 31.41 8.08
C PRO A 203 -27.84 32.62 7.95
N CYS A 204 -28.10 33.06 6.72
CA CYS A 204 -28.96 34.19 6.42
C CYS A 204 -30.43 33.74 6.28
N LYS A 205 -31.33 34.35 7.06
CA LYS A 205 -32.78 34.09 7.16
C LYS A 205 -33.61 34.29 5.87
N LEU A 206 -32.98 34.51 4.71
CA LEU A 206 -33.64 34.87 3.44
C LEU A 206 -34.21 33.69 2.64
N LEU A 207 -33.89 32.44 2.98
CA LEU A 207 -34.25 31.25 2.17
C LEU A 207 -35.69 30.71 2.34
N ARG A 208 -36.58 31.37 3.10
CA ARG A 208 -38.00 30.96 3.18
C ARG A 208 -38.87 31.47 2.03
N ARG A 209 -38.42 32.45 1.23
CA ARG A 209 -39.27 33.07 0.18
C ARG A 209 -39.06 32.51 -1.24
N CYS A 210 -37.92 31.88 -1.53
CA CYS A 210 -37.59 31.41 -2.90
C CYS A 210 -38.05 29.98 -3.23
N LYS A 211 -38.63 29.24 -2.28
CA LYS A 211 -39.02 27.83 -2.48
C LYS A 211 -40.28 27.61 -3.34
N LEU A 212 -40.96 28.68 -3.78
CA LEU A 212 -42.29 28.61 -4.42
C LEU A 212 -42.32 28.92 -5.92
N GLN A 213 -41.19 29.17 -6.60
CA GLN A 213 -41.25 29.77 -7.95
C GLN A 213 -40.32 29.21 -9.04
N LEU A 214 -39.61 28.10 -8.82
CA LEU A 214 -38.62 27.57 -9.79
C LEU A 214 -38.88 26.13 -10.26
N ALA A 215 -40.13 25.67 -10.18
CA ALA A 215 -40.59 24.50 -10.92
C ALA A 215 -40.93 24.93 -12.36
N GLY A 216 -39.94 24.99 -13.24
CA GLY A 216 -40.16 25.37 -14.64
C GLY A 216 -38.88 25.58 -15.44
N THR A 217 -38.49 24.53 -16.17
CA THR A 217 -37.92 24.59 -17.54
C THR A 217 -36.41 24.92 -17.74
N VAL A 218 -35.81 24.10 -18.63
CA VAL A 218 -34.63 24.31 -19.52
C VAL A 218 -33.24 23.84 -19.04
N GLY A 219 -32.76 22.72 -19.60
CA GLY A 219 -31.90 22.68 -20.82
C GLY A 219 -30.39 22.92 -20.67
N VAL A 220 -29.62 21.95 -21.17
CA VAL A 220 -28.17 21.69 -21.04
C VAL A 220 -27.28 22.58 -21.93
N HIS A 221 -26.10 23.00 -21.41
CA HIS A 221 -24.78 22.91 -22.07
C HIS A 221 -23.65 23.36 -21.11
N ALA A 222 -22.67 22.49 -20.82
CA ALA A 222 -21.53 22.82 -19.96
C ALA A 222 -20.21 22.32 -20.58
N ALA A 223 -19.25 23.24 -20.71
CA ALA A 223 -17.89 23.00 -21.16
C ALA A 223 -17.01 22.46 -20.01
N SER A 224 -16.24 21.41 -20.31
CA SER A 224 -15.40 20.64 -19.39
C SER A 224 -13.96 21.19 -19.30
N ARG A 225 -13.43 21.34 -18.07
CA ARG A 225 -11.98 21.32 -17.79
C ARG A 225 -11.67 20.59 -16.47
N ASN A 226 -10.82 19.57 -16.59
CA ASN A 226 -10.40 18.55 -15.61
C ASN A 226 -9.38 19.04 -14.56
N GLY A 227 -9.35 18.37 -13.39
CA GLY A 227 -8.17 18.34 -12.50
C GLY A 227 -8.35 17.54 -11.20
N SER A 228 -7.88 16.28 -11.21
CA SER A 228 -7.24 15.53 -10.10
C SER A 228 -8.00 14.85 -8.93
N GLU A 229 -9.20 14.28 -9.10
CA GLU A 229 -9.81 13.35 -8.11
C GLU A 229 -9.97 11.88 -8.57
N LYS A 230 -9.38 11.51 -9.72
CA LYS A 230 -9.75 10.26 -10.42
C LYS A 230 -9.22 8.93 -9.84
N GLY A 231 -8.54 8.93 -8.69
CA GLY A 231 -8.03 7.70 -8.07
C GLY A 231 -9.12 6.80 -7.46
N CYS A 232 -10.25 7.39 -7.04
CA CYS A 232 -11.39 6.64 -6.49
C CYS A 232 -12.41 6.19 -7.56
N SER A 233 -12.32 6.68 -8.80
CA SER A 233 -13.34 6.48 -9.83
C SER A 233 -13.26 5.12 -10.55
N ALA A 234 -12.22 4.33 -10.35
CA ALA A 234 -11.97 3.11 -11.14
C ALA A 234 -12.99 1.97 -10.89
N VAL A 235 -13.76 2.02 -9.79
CA VAL A 235 -14.69 0.95 -9.35
C VAL A 235 -16.12 1.47 -9.16
N MET A 236 -16.38 2.76 -9.39
CA MET A 236 -17.71 3.35 -9.17
C MET A 236 -18.59 3.23 -10.42
N VAL A 237 -19.85 2.83 -10.21
CA VAL A 237 -20.89 2.69 -11.24
C VAL A 237 -21.75 3.96 -11.29
N ASN A 238 -21.83 4.62 -12.45
CA ASN A 238 -22.71 5.78 -12.66
C ASN A 238 -24.12 5.34 -13.14
N TRP A 239 -25.14 6.14 -12.84
CA TRP A 239 -26.52 5.93 -13.30
C TRP A 239 -26.67 6.00 -14.83
N GLU A 240 -25.86 6.82 -15.51
CA GLU A 240 -25.85 6.94 -16.98
C GLU A 240 -25.31 5.67 -17.66
N ASP A 241 -24.32 5.01 -17.05
CA ASP A 241 -23.74 3.75 -17.55
C ASP A 241 -24.78 2.63 -17.55
N LEU A 242 -25.60 2.54 -16.48
CA LEU A 242 -26.70 1.58 -16.37
C LEU A 242 -27.87 1.88 -17.32
N HIS A 243 -28.15 3.15 -17.63
CA HIS A 243 -29.21 3.51 -18.58
C HIS A 243 -28.79 3.22 -20.03
N SER A 244 -27.53 3.46 -20.42
CA SER A 244 -27.06 3.07 -21.76
C SER A 244 -27.08 1.55 -21.99
N MET A 245 -26.94 0.77 -20.91
CA MET A 245 -27.13 -0.68 -20.93
C MET A 245 -28.58 -1.08 -21.12
N ASN A 246 -29.55 -0.30 -20.61
CA ASN A 246 -30.98 -0.61 -20.75
C ASN A 246 -31.40 -0.62 -22.22
N ASP A 247 -30.94 0.34 -23.01
CA ASP A 247 -31.27 0.44 -24.44
C ASP A 247 -30.69 -0.74 -25.24
N ALA A 248 -29.49 -1.20 -24.88
CA ALA A 248 -28.82 -2.30 -25.56
C ALA A 248 -29.23 -3.70 -25.06
N VAL A 249 -29.61 -3.84 -23.78
CA VAL A 249 -30.12 -5.09 -23.20
C VAL A 249 -31.56 -5.33 -23.68
N GLN A 250 -32.39 -4.30 -23.77
CA GLN A 250 -33.70 -4.36 -24.45
C GLN A 250 -33.54 -4.84 -25.90
N LEU A 251 -32.56 -4.31 -26.65
CA LEU A 251 -32.23 -4.76 -28.01
C LEU A 251 -31.72 -6.22 -28.06
N SER A 252 -30.91 -6.66 -27.08
CA SER A 252 -30.40 -8.04 -27.05
C SER A 252 -31.42 -9.07 -26.56
N LEU A 253 -32.38 -8.65 -25.73
CA LEU A 253 -33.49 -9.47 -25.25
C LEU A 253 -34.58 -9.57 -26.33
N THR A 254 -34.89 -8.50 -27.07
CA THR A 254 -35.75 -8.59 -28.26
C THR A 254 -35.10 -9.48 -29.34
N GLN A 255 -33.80 -9.36 -29.59
CA GLN A 255 -33.08 -10.29 -30.49
C GLN A 255 -33.01 -11.74 -29.99
N ARG A 256 -33.18 -12.01 -28.69
CA ARG A 256 -33.23 -13.39 -28.14
C ARG A 256 -34.65 -13.94 -28.04
N VAL A 257 -35.68 -13.10 -28.02
CA VAL A 257 -37.09 -13.50 -28.05
C VAL A 257 -37.52 -13.79 -29.50
N ASP A 258 -37.05 -13.02 -30.49
CA ASP A 258 -37.34 -13.28 -31.92
C ASP A 258 -36.70 -14.56 -32.47
N VAL A 259 -35.76 -15.17 -31.73
CA VAL A 259 -35.11 -16.45 -32.10
C VAL A 259 -35.81 -17.66 -31.46
N MET A 260 -36.75 -17.46 -30.52
CA MET A 260 -37.46 -18.53 -29.82
C MET A 260 -38.97 -18.65 -30.16
N GLU A 261 -39.54 -17.79 -31.02
CA GLU A 261 -40.96 -17.90 -31.45
C GLU A 261 -41.21 -18.67 -32.76
N HIS A 262 -40.25 -19.47 -33.23
CA HIS A 262 -40.48 -20.47 -34.28
C HIS A 262 -40.02 -21.86 -33.84
N GLY A 263 -40.92 -22.59 -33.18
CA GLY A 263 -40.72 -24.01 -32.83
C GLY A 263 -41.76 -24.56 -31.86
N GLU A 264 -42.86 -25.07 -32.42
CA GLU A 264 -43.61 -26.28 -32.01
C GLU A 264 -44.41 -26.31 -30.68
N ASP A 265 -45.74 -26.21 -30.85
CA ASP A 265 -46.83 -27.11 -30.40
C ASP A 265 -46.75 -27.94 -29.10
N GLY A 266 -47.84 -27.83 -28.31
CA GLY A 266 -48.58 -29.00 -27.79
C GLY A 266 -48.34 -29.43 -26.33
N ASP A 267 -49.28 -29.08 -25.44
CA ASP A 267 -50.09 -30.00 -24.61
C ASP A 267 -50.48 -29.46 -23.22
N ALA A 268 -51.70 -29.84 -22.81
CA ALA A 268 -52.49 -29.23 -21.75
C ALA A 268 -52.45 -29.97 -20.38
N LEU A 269 -52.47 -29.18 -19.29
CA LEU A 269 -53.12 -29.37 -17.96
C LEU A 269 -52.73 -30.60 -17.09
N PRO A 270 -52.95 -30.61 -15.75
CA PRO A 270 -53.97 -29.85 -14.99
C PRO A 270 -53.56 -29.16 -13.68
N GLN A 271 -54.49 -28.31 -13.24
CA GLN A 271 -54.58 -27.61 -11.96
C GLN A 271 -54.68 -28.56 -10.75
N GLY A 272 -54.16 -28.13 -9.61
CA GLY A 272 -54.36 -28.76 -8.30
C GLY A 272 -54.34 -27.72 -7.18
N ASP A 273 -55.40 -27.73 -6.37
CA ASP A 273 -55.78 -26.80 -5.31
C ASP A 273 -54.88 -26.77 -4.06
N GLY A 274 -54.83 -25.58 -3.45
CA GLY A 274 -55.14 -25.33 -2.03
C GLY A 274 -54.29 -25.97 -0.90
N SER A 275 -53.59 -25.13 -0.14
CA SER A 275 -53.85 -24.99 1.31
C SER A 275 -53.01 -23.89 1.98
N SER A 276 -53.69 -23.16 2.85
CA SER A 276 -53.29 -22.07 3.75
C SER A 276 -52.14 -22.39 4.71
N LEU A 277 -51.43 -21.36 5.20
CA LEU A 277 -51.39 -21.04 6.65
C LEU A 277 -50.58 -19.76 6.98
N SER A 278 -51.23 -18.93 7.80
CA SER A 278 -50.74 -17.97 8.81
C SER A 278 -49.92 -16.75 8.38
N GLU A 279 -50.63 -15.61 8.32
CA GLU A 279 -50.16 -14.28 8.68
C GLU A 279 -49.65 -14.24 10.14
N GLY A 280 -48.56 -13.49 10.37
CA GLY A 280 -48.09 -13.20 11.73
C GLY A 280 -46.78 -12.40 11.80
N SER A 281 -46.91 -11.15 12.24
CA SER A 281 -45.88 -10.20 12.72
C SER A 281 -44.99 -9.48 11.69
N GLU A 282 -45.50 -8.31 11.31
CA GLU A 282 -44.75 -7.16 10.79
C GLU A 282 -43.65 -6.74 11.77
N ASP A 283 -42.43 -6.55 11.26
CA ASP A 283 -41.50 -5.55 11.80
C ASP A 283 -40.90 -4.76 10.64
N SER A 284 -41.21 -3.47 10.65
CA SER A 284 -41.10 -2.51 9.56
C SER A 284 -39.66 -2.14 9.22
N ILE A 285 -39.17 -2.60 8.07
CA ILE A 285 -38.14 -1.87 7.33
C ILE A 285 -38.87 -0.77 6.56
N SER A 286 -38.67 0.48 6.99
CA SER A 286 -39.24 1.66 6.34
C SER A 286 -38.96 1.66 4.84
N ASN A 287 -40.02 1.48 4.06
CA ASN A 287 -40.04 1.57 2.61
C ASN A 287 -39.65 2.96 2.14
N GLY A 288 -38.62 3.03 1.29
CA GLY A 288 -38.31 4.18 0.46
C GLY A 288 -37.54 3.73 -0.79
N PRO A 289 -37.58 4.55 -1.85
CA PRO A 289 -38.53 4.44 -2.96
C PRO A 289 -38.43 3.08 -3.68
N GLU A 290 -39.52 2.66 -4.32
CA GLU A 290 -39.70 1.42 -5.12
C GLU A 290 -38.39 0.79 -5.60
N ALA A 291 -38.15 -0.47 -5.21
CA ALA A 291 -37.01 -1.24 -5.66
C ALA A 291 -37.03 -1.35 -7.18
N ASN A 292 -36.14 -0.62 -7.87
CA ASN A 292 -36.01 -0.66 -9.31
C ASN A 292 -35.81 -2.14 -9.76
N PRO A 293 -36.73 -2.73 -10.54
CA PRO A 293 -36.68 -4.14 -10.96
C PRO A 293 -35.38 -4.51 -11.66
N PHE A 294 -34.74 -3.52 -12.30
CA PHE A 294 -33.45 -3.67 -12.96
C PHE A 294 -32.30 -3.88 -11.97
N ILE A 295 -32.28 -3.14 -10.85
CA ILE A 295 -31.26 -3.33 -9.82
C ILE A 295 -31.41 -4.73 -9.21
N GLU A 296 -32.63 -5.23 -9.10
CA GLU A 296 -32.91 -6.59 -8.62
C GLU A 296 -32.32 -7.65 -9.55
N SER A 297 -32.50 -7.54 -10.87
CA SER A 297 -31.92 -8.52 -11.83
C SER A 297 -30.39 -8.53 -11.80
N TRP A 298 -29.74 -7.38 -11.66
CA TRP A 298 -28.27 -7.31 -11.51
C TRP A 298 -27.77 -7.91 -10.21
N ILE A 299 -28.51 -7.71 -9.12
CA ILE A 299 -28.21 -8.32 -7.83
C ILE A 299 -28.34 -9.84 -7.91
N GLN A 300 -29.35 -10.36 -8.61
CA GLN A 300 -29.50 -11.80 -8.84
C GLN A 300 -28.31 -12.38 -9.61
N ILE A 301 -27.78 -11.68 -10.62
CA ILE A 301 -26.58 -12.13 -11.36
C ILE A 301 -25.34 -12.14 -10.45
N LEU A 302 -25.14 -11.07 -9.67
CA LEU A 302 -24.08 -11.00 -8.66
C LEU A 302 -24.16 -12.17 -7.68
N MET A 303 -25.35 -12.45 -7.16
CA MET A 303 -25.61 -13.54 -6.21
C MET A 303 -25.25 -14.91 -6.77
N GLN A 304 -25.44 -15.14 -8.06
CA GLN A 304 -25.09 -16.41 -8.71
C GLN A 304 -23.58 -16.60 -8.91
N MET A 305 -22.76 -15.56 -8.69
CA MET A 305 -21.33 -15.55 -9.01
C MET A 305 -21.05 -16.05 -10.45
N ARG A 306 -21.88 -15.61 -11.41
CA ARG A 306 -21.75 -15.94 -12.84
C ARG A 306 -21.29 -14.72 -13.63
N VAL A 307 -20.51 -14.99 -14.68
CA VAL A 307 -20.04 -13.95 -15.58
C VAL A 307 -21.20 -13.51 -16.48
N THR A 308 -21.39 -12.20 -16.62
CA THR A 308 -22.44 -11.61 -17.47
C THR A 308 -22.16 -11.82 -18.96
N SER A 309 -20.91 -11.66 -19.38
CA SER A 309 -20.44 -11.84 -20.74
C SER A 309 -19.00 -12.37 -20.77
N PRO A 310 -18.64 -13.33 -21.65
CA PRO A 310 -17.27 -13.80 -21.79
C PRO A 310 -16.26 -12.69 -22.12
N GLN A 311 -16.72 -11.56 -22.66
CA GLN A 311 -15.87 -10.43 -23.04
C GLN A 311 -15.34 -9.63 -21.83
N VAL A 312 -16.07 -9.63 -20.71
CA VAL A 312 -15.68 -8.89 -19.49
C VAL A 312 -14.74 -9.69 -18.59
N GLN A 313 -14.70 -11.01 -18.74
CA GLN A 313 -13.78 -11.88 -18.00
C GLN A 313 -12.38 -11.84 -18.62
N ARG A 314 -11.59 -10.85 -18.22
CA ARG A 314 -10.25 -10.59 -18.79
C ARG A 314 -9.15 -10.65 -17.75
N GLY A 315 -8.02 -11.24 -18.13
CA GLY A 315 -6.82 -11.33 -17.30
C GLY A 315 -5.64 -10.64 -17.96
N ILE A 316 -4.76 -10.04 -17.15
CA ILE A 316 -3.49 -9.47 -17.61
C ILE A 316 -2.35 -10.47 -17.34
N PRO A 317 -1.48 -10.78 -18.33
CA PRO A 317 -0.26 -11.49 -18.05
C PRO A 317 0.63 -10.68 -17.09
N VAL A 318 1.12 -11.32 -16.03
CA VAL A 318 1.88 -10.62 -14.97
C VAL A 318 3.05 -9.82 -15.52
N TYR A 319 3.78 -10.34 -16.52
CA TYR A 319 4.90 -9.60 -17.12
C TYR A 319 4.45 -8.29 -17.80
N ARG A 320 3.28 -8.26 -18.45
CA ARG A 320 2.74 -7.04 -19.05
C ARG A 320 2.32 -6.04 -17.97
N ALA A 321 1.73 -6.54 -16.89
CA ALA A 321 1.39 -5.73 -15.72
C ALA A 321 2.63 -5.10 -15.06
N LEU A 322 3.78 -5.78 -15.09
CA LEU A 322 5.03 -5.31 -14.49
C LEU A 322 5.91 -4.46 -15.42
N GLN A 323 5.91 -4.74 -16.72
CA GLN A 323 6.85 -4.12 -17.67
C GLN A 323 6.19 -3.03 -18.54
N GLU A 324 4.92 -3.18 -18.90
CA GLU A 324 4.25 -2.30 -19.87
C GLU A 324 3.20 -1.39 -19.22
N ALA A 325 2.38 -1.95 -18.32
CA ALA A 325 1.29 -1.21 -17.68
C ALA A 325 1.73 0.01 -16.85
N PRO A 326 2.87 0.02 -16.12
CA PRO A 326 3.26 1.17 -15.30
C PRO A 326 3.54 2.44 -16.13
N LEU A 327 4.14 2.29 -17.32
CA LEU A 327 4.42 3.40 -18.21
C LEU A 327 3.12 3.97 -18.80
N LYS A 328 2.23 3.09 -19.27
CA LYS A 328 0.90 3.48 -19.79
C LYS A 328 0.03 4.13 -18.70
N TRP A 329 0.12 3.62 -17.47
CA TRP A 329 -0.53 4.20 -16.28
C TRP A 329 -0.02 5.61 -15.99
N ALA A 330 1.30 5.80 -16.00
CA ALA A 330 1.91 7.12 -15.80
C ALA A 330 1.49 8.14 -16.88
N ARG A 331 1.16 7.68 -18.10
CA ARG A 331 0.63 8.49 -19.20
C ARG A 331 -0.90 8.62 -19.20
N ASN A 332 -1.58 8.00 -18.23
CA ASN A 332 -3.05 7.97 -18.14
C ASN A 332 -3.74 7.33 -19.38
N GLU A 333 -3.07 6.38 -20.02
CA GLU A 333 -3.58 5.65 -21.19
C GLU A 333 -4.37 4.39 -20.76
N LEU A 334 -5.52 4.58 -20.11
CA LEU A 334 -6.26 3.46 -19.50
C LEU A 334 -6.78 2.42 -20.51
N GLY A 335 -7.23 2.87 -21.68
CA GLY A 335 -7.65 1.96 -22.77
C GLY A 335 -6.50 1.09 -23.28
N GLU A 336 -5.28 1.66 -23.34
CA GLU A 336 -4.07 0.95 -23.73
C GLU A 336 -3.64 -0.11 -22.70
N ILE A 337 -3.85 0.15 -21.40
CA ILE A 337 -3.64 -0.86 -20.35
C ILE A 337 -4.65 -1.99 -20.52
N HIS A 338 -5.92 -1.66 -20.79
CA HIS A 338 -6.95 -2.66 -21.02
C HIS A 338 -6.63 -3.54 -22.24
N ALA A 339 -6.07 -2.97 -23.30
CA ALA A 339 -5.62 -3.69 -24.50
C ALA A 339 -4.51 -4.73 -24.21
N LEU A 340 -3.78 -4.60 -23.09
CA LEU A 340 -2.79 -5.61 -22.68
C LEU A 340 -3.43 -6.90 -22.16
N THR A 341 -4.72 -6.86 -21.81
CA THR A 341 -5.47 -7.98 -21.24
C THR A 341 -6.07 -8.89 -22.32
N ARG A 342 -6.35 -10.14 -21.97
CA ARG A 342 -7.03 -11.12 -22.84
C ARG A 342 -8.21 -11.76 -22.13
N THR A 343 -9.22 -12.15 -22.89
CA THR A 343 -10.35 -12.93 -22.38
C THR A 343 -9.85 -14.27 -21.85
N THR A 344 -10.46 -14.75 -20.77
CA THR A 344 -10.07 -16.00 -20.13
C THR A 344 -11.23 -16.57 -19.35
N SER A 345 -11.28 -17.90 -19.24
CA SER A 345 -12.24 -18.59 -18.37
C SER A 345 -11.79 -18.69 -16.91
N GLN A 346 -10.48 -18.50 -16.64
CA GLN A 346 -9.91 -18.71 -15.31
C GLN A 346 -8.72 -17.78 -15.04
N PHE A 347 -8.57 -17.32 -13.79
CA PHE A 347 -7.41 -16.55 -13.35
C PHE A 347 -6.46 -17.42 -12.53
N HIS A 348 -5.16 -17.22 -12.68
CA HIS A 348 -4.18 -17.86 -11.80
C HIS A 348 -4.19 -17.18 -10.42
N GLU A 349 -4.38 -15.87 -10.39
CA GLU A 349 -4.32 -15.08 -9.16
C GLU A 349 -5.22 -13.84 -9.27
N PHE A 350 -5.98 -13.52 -8.23
CA PHE A 350 -6.70 -12.27 -8.08
C PHE A 350 -5.90 -11.32 -7.20
N TRP A 351 -5.68 -10.08 -7.62
CA TRP A 351 -4.93 -9.10 -6.83
C TRP A 351 -5.86 -8.13 -6.09
N SER A 352 -6.10 -8.39 -4.81
CA SER A 352 -6.85 -7.48 -3.95
C SER A 352 -5.92 -6.54 -3.17
N HIS A 353 -6.30 -5.26 -3.08
CA HIS A 353 -5.47 -4.25 -2.47
C HIS A 353 -6.25 -2.99 -2.05
N SER A 354 -5.70 -2.21 -1.11
CA SER A 354 -6.23 -0.86 -0.83
C SER A 354 -5.62 0.16 -1.79
N TRP A 355 -6.48 1.03 -2.33
CA TRP A 355 -6.10 2.18 -3.12
C TRP A 355 -5.36 3.29 -2.34
N ARG A 356 -5.42 3.28 -1.00
CA ARG A 356 -4.74 4.29 -0.16
C ARG A 356 -3.22 4.15 -0.17
N THR A 357 -2.71 2.93 -0.29
CA THR A 357 -1.28 2.68 -0.29
C THR A 357 -0.63 3.10 -1.61
N LYS A 358 0.59 3.63 -1.54
CA LYS A 358 1.39 4.05 -2.71
C LYS A 358 1.53 2.89 -3.71
N ALA A 359 1.29 3.17 -5.00
CA ALA A 359 1.33 2.16 -6.05
C ALA A 359 2.69 1.45 -6.20
N TRP A 360 3.80 2.17 -6.00
CA TRP A 360 5.14 1.58 -6.14
C TRP A 360 5.45 0.50 -5.09
N LEU A 361 4.87 0.58 -3.88
CA LEU A 361 5.02 -0.45 -2.85
C LEU A 361 4.36 -1.76 -3.30
N LYS A 362 3.14 -1.65 -3.84
CA LYS A 362 2.39 -2.77 -4.43
C LYS A 362 3.14 -3.37 -5.62
N TYR A 363 3.68 -2.51 -6.48
CA TYR A 363 4.48 -2.92 -7.63
C TYR A 363 5.70 -3.76 -7.22
N ILE A 364 6.51 -3.28 -6.28
CA ILE A 364 7.72 -4.01 -5.84
C ILE A 364 7.32 -5.35 -5.19
N ASN A 365 6.23 -5.39 -4.43
CA ASN A 365 5.71 -6.66 -3.90
C ASN A 365 5.39 -7.66 -5.02
N ILE A 366 4.60 -7.24 -6.02
CA ILE A 366 4.21 -8.12 -7.13
C ILE A 366 5.44 -8.57 -7.92
N LEU A 367 6.39 -7.66 -8.15
CA LEU A 367 7.67 -7.95 -8.81
C LEU A 367 8.43 -9.05 -8.07
N PHE A 368 8.64 -8.90 -6.76
CA PHE A 368 9.40 -9.87 -5.98
C PHE A 368 8.67 -11.21 -5.86
N LEU A 369 7.37 -11.20 -5.64
CA LEU A 369 6.56 -12.42 -5.50
C LEU A 369 6.56 -13.28 -6.76
N ASN A 370 6.63 -12.66 -7.94
CA ASN A 370 6.58 -13.38 -9.22
C ASN A 370 7.96 -13.66 -9.81
N ASN A 371 8.92 -12.76 -9.63
CA ASN A 371 10.22 -12.82 -10.29
C ASN A 371 11.38 -13.18 -9.34
N GLY A 372 11.18 -13.18 -8.02
CA GLY A 372 12.24 -13.41 -7.04
C GLY A 372 12.87 -14.81 -7.09
N LEU A 373 12.06 -15.87 -7.20
CA LEU A 373 12.58 -17.24 -7.33
C LEU A 373 13.34 -17.45 -8.66
N PRO A 374 12.79 -17.07 -9.83
CA PRO A 374 13.56 -17.08 -11.08
C PRO A 374 14.87 -16.28 -10.98
N ALA A 375 14.83 -15.09 -10.38
CA ALA A 375 16.01 -14.24 -10.20
C ALA A 375 17.09 -14.94 -9.36
N PHE A 376 16.71 -15.59 -8.27
CA PHE A 376 17.62 -16.39 -7.46
C PHE A 376 18.28 -17.53 -8.26
N VAL A 377 17.49 -18.29 -9.03
CA VAL A 377 18.00 -19.40 -9.84
C VAL A 377 18.96 -18.90 -10.91
N ILE A 378 18.56 -17.92 -11.72
CA ILE A 378 19.40 -17.39 -12.80
C ILE A 378 20.62 -16.67 -12.25
N GLY A 379 20.49 -15.87 -11.19
CA GLY A 379 21.63 -15.24 -10.51
C GLY A 379 22.64 -16.29 -10.03
N THR A 380 22.18 -17.37 -9.42
CA THR A 380 23.08 -18.46 -8.99
C THR A 380 23.75 -19.16 -10.17
N LEU A 381 23.03 -19.37 -11.29
CA LEU A 381 23.65 -19.91 -12.51
C LEU A 381 24.73 -18.98 -13.07
N PHE A 382 24.50 -17.66 -13.08
CA PHE A 382 25.51 -16.69 -13.50
C PHE A 382 26.75 -16.73 -12.59
N ALA A 383 26.57 -16.81 -11.27
CA ALA A 383 27.66 -16.95 -10.32
C ALA A 383 28.46 -18.25 -10.55
N LEU A 384 27.78 -19.37 -10.80
CA LEU A 384 28.42 -20.65 -11.12
C LEU A 384 29.16 -20.62 -12.46
N THR A 385 28.61 -19.96 -13.49
CA THR A 385 29.29 -19.76 -14.77
C THR A 385 30.55 -18.91 -14.58
N ALA A 386 30.46 -17.80 -13.84
CA ALA A 386 31.61 -16.97 -13.54
C ALA A 386 32.67 -17.71 -12.70
N PHE A 387 32.25 -18.58 -11.78
CA PHE A 387 33.14 -19.47 -11.05
C PHE A 387 33.91 -20.40 -12.00
N LEU A 388 33.23 -21.07 -12.94
CA LEU A 388 33.86 -21.96 -13.92
C LEU A 388 34.83 -21.22 -14.85
N LEU A 389 34.43 -20.06 -15.37
CA LEU A 389 35.27 -19.23 -16.23
C LEU A 389 36.48 -18.65 -15.49
N SER A 390 36.30 -18.29 -14.22
CA SER A 390 37.41 -17.88 -13.35
C SER A 390 38.34 -19.05 -13.11
N PHE A 391 37.80 -20.22 -12.75
CA PHE A 391 38.58 -21.43 -12.48
C PHE A 391 39.45 -21.85 -13.68
N THR A 392 38.92 -21.82 -14.90
CA THR A 392 39.67 -22.14 -16.13
C THR A 392 40.65 -21.05 -16.58
N GLY A 393 40.68 -19.90 -15.90
CA GLY A 393 41.57 -18.78 -16.23
C GLY A 393 41.12 -17.94 -17.42
N LEU A 394 39.87 -18.10 -17.89
CA LEU A 394 39.30 -17.28 -18.97
C LEU A 394 38.93 -15.87 -18.49
N LEU A 395 38.62 -15.71 -17.20
CA LEU A 395 38.42 -14.40 -16.60
C LEU A 395 39.71 -13.88 -15.95
N PRO A 396 40.02 -12.58 -16.12
CA PRO A 396 41.23 -11.99 -15.55
C PRO A 396 41.12 -11.90 -14.02
N VAL A 397 42.27 -11.85 -13.34
CA VAL A 397 42.34 -11.46 -11.94
C VAL A 397 41.81 -10.02 -11.81
N TRP A 398 41.08 -9.74 -10.73
CA TRP A 398 40.55 -8.39 -10.50
C TRP A 398 41.71 -7.39 -10.36
N ALA A 399 41.55 -6.22 -11.01
CA ALA A 399 42.66 -5.33 -11.35
C ALA A 399 43.58 -4.95 -10.17
N GLY A 400 44.88 -5.20 -10.33
CA GLY A 400 45.95 -4.62 -9.50
C GLY A 400 46.67 -5.58 -8.54
N HIS A 401 46.29 -6.86 -8.47
CA HIS A 401 46.85 -7.80 -7.49
C HIS A 401 47.17 -9.17 -8.10
N GLU A 402 48.09 -9.92 -7.46
CA GLU A 402 48.47 -11.29 -7.85
C GLU A 402 47.35 -12.31 -7.57
N THR A 403 46.32 -11.94 -6.78
CA THR A 403 45.22 -12.81 -6.32
C THR A 403 43.90 -12.01 -6.21
N GLY A 404 42.74 -12.69 -6.20
CA GLY A 404 41.42 -12.02 -6.08
C GLY A 404 40.48 -12.21 -7.28
N TYR A 405 39.97 -13.43 -7.49
CA TYR A 405 38.86 -13.68 -8.41
C TYR A 405 37.53 -13.28 -7.75
N VAL A 406 36.98 -12.13 -8.14
CA VAL A 406 35.73 -11.56 -7.57
C VAL A 406 34.63 -11.47 -8.63
N TRP A 407 34.50 -12.49 -9.47
CA TRP A 407 33.55 -12.47 -10.60
C TRP A 407 32.22 -13.17 -10.29
N CYS A 408 32.18 -14.09 -9.34
CA CYS A 408 30.98 -14.87 -9.01
C CYS A 408 29.90 -13.96 -8.43
N THR A 409 30.24 -13.12 -7.45
CA THR A 409 29.30 -12.20 -6.80
C THR A 409 28.73 -11.16 -7.76
N PRO A 410 29.55 -10.38 -8.53
CA PRO A 410 29.03 -9.44 -9.52
C PRO A 410 28.20 -10.10 -10.63
N ALA A 411 28.62 -11.26 -11.14
CA ALA A 411 27.85 -11.98 -12.15
C ALA A 411 26.50 -12.45 -11.59
N GLY A 412 26.48 -12.96 -10.36
CA GLY A 412 25.25 -13.36 -9.69
C GLY A 412 24.29 -12.19 -9.45
N ILE A 413 24.82 -11.06 -8.97
CA ILE A 413 24.07 -9.80 -8.82
C ILE A 413 23.46 -9.37 -10.17
N PHE A 414 24.27 -9.37 -11.23
CA PHE A 414 23.82 -8.98 -12.57
C PHE A 414 22.70 -9.89 -13.08
N GLY A 415 22.91 -11.22 -13.05
CA GLY A 415 21.92 -12.20 -13.46
C GLY A 415 20.62 -12.13 -12.64
N TYR A 416 20.74 -11.89 -11.32
CA TYR A 416 19.61 -11.71 -10.42
C TYR A 416 18.77 -10.49 -10.81
N TYR A 417 19.35 -9.30 -10.89
CA TYR A 417 18.57 -8.07 -11.15
C TYR A 417 18.06 -7.99 -12.59
N LEU A 418 18.83 -8.49 -13.56
CA LEU A 418 18.34 -8.63 -14.94
C LEU A 418 17.09 -9.51 -14.98
N THR A 419 17.14 -10.66 -14.31
CA THR A 419 16.00 -11.57 -14.25
C THR A 419 14.85 -10.98 -13.43
N LEU A 420 15.12 -10.35 -12.29
CA LEU A 420 14.09 -9.74 -11.44
C LEU A 420 13.26 -8.72 -12.24
N LEU A 421 13.92 -7.87 -13.02
CA LEU A 421 13.27 -6.80 -13.80
C LEU A 421 12.60 -7.33 -15.09
N PHE A 422 13.23 -8.29 -15.78
CA PHE A 422 12.81 -8.67 -17.13
C PHE A 422 12.16 -10.06 -17.24
N TRP A 423 12.03 -10.82 -16.15
CA TRP A 423 11.37 -12.14 -16.17
C TRP A 423 9.91 -12.04 -16.64
N ARG A 424 9.57 -12.90 -17.61
CA ARG A 424 8.26 -12.88 -18.28
C ARG A 424 7.30 -13.91 -17.72
N SER A 425 6.84 -13.71 -16.48
CA SER A 425 5.80 -14.56 -15.88
C SER A 425 4.51 -14.54 -16.71
N ARG A 426 4.12 -15.70 -17.24
CA ARG A 426 2.91 -15.89 -18.08
C ARG A 426 1.63 -16.13 -17.27
N LYS A 427 1.71 -16.10 -15.94
CA LYS A 427 0.52 -16.19 -15.06
C LYS A 427 -0.47 -15.10 -15.46
N LEU A 428 -1.75 -15.45 -15.50
CA LEU A 428 -2.82 -14.47 -15.71
C LEU A 428 -3.36 -14.01 -14.37
N ALA A 429 -3.22 -12.73 -14.11
CA ALA A 429 -3.75 -12.09 -12.92
C ALA A 429 -5.01 -11.28 -13.25
N PHE A 430 -5.94 -11.21 -12.32
CA PHE A 430 -6.97 -10.18 -12.33
C PHE A 430 -6.46 -8.96 -11.57
N LEU A 431 -6.38 -7.83 -12.28
CA LEU A 431 -6.03 -6.53 -11.74
C LEU A 431 -7.11 -5.55 -12.19
N ASP A 432 -7.90 -5.04 -11.25
CA ASP A 432 -9.08 -4.20 -11.48
C ASP A 432 -8.85 -3.10 -12.53
N ILE A 433 -7.76 -2.35 -12.41
CA ILE A 433 -7.44 -1.22 -13.27
C ILE A 433 -7.14 -1.59 -14.72
N ALA A 434 -6.68 -2.83 -14.96
CA ALA A 434 -6.35 -3.33 -16.28
C ALA A 434 -7.47 -4.18 -16.87
N CYS A 435 -8.03 -5.08 -16.07
CA CYS A 435 -8.99 -6.07 -16.51
C CYS A 435 -10.39 -5.49 -16.72
N ILE A 436 -10.76 -4.43 -15.99
CA ILE A 436 -12.02 -3.72 -16.19
C ILE A 436 -11.78 -2.60 -17.20
N ASN A 437 -12.64 -2.52 -18.22
CA ASN A 437 -12.57 -1.42 -19.18
C ASN A 437 -12.96 -0.10 -18.49
N GLN A 438 -11.98 0.77 -18.27
CA GLN A 438 -12.19 2.05 -17.58
C GLN A 438 -12.81 3.14 -18.46
N SER A 439 -12.87 2.92 -19.78
CA SER A 439 -13.34 3.92 -20.76
C SER A 439 -14.77 3.64 -21.24
N ASP A 440 -15.20 2.38 -21.22
CA ASP A 440 -16.55 1.95 -21.59
C ASP A 440 -17.39 1.69 -20.33
N GLY A 441 -18.35 2.58 -20.06
CA GLY A 441 -19.22 2.51 -18.88
C GLY A 441 -20.05 1.24 -18.78
N ARG A 442 -20.51 0.71 -19.93
CA ARG A 442 -21.28 -0.53 -19.98
C ARG A 442 -20.41 -1.74 -19.61
N MET A 443 -19.26 -1.89 -20.27
CA MET A 443 -18.34 -2.99 -19.96
C MET A 443 -17.83 -2.91 -18.51
N LYS A 444 -17.64 -1.69 -17.99
CA LYS A 444 -17.28 -1.46 -16.60
C LYS A 444 -18.35 -1.98 -15.64
N ALA A 445 -19.61 -1.62 -15.87
CA ALA A 445 -20.73 -2.07 -15.04
C ALA A 445 -20.92 -3.60 -15.12
N GLU A 446 -20.89 -4.19 -16.31
CA GLU A 446 -20.95 -5.65 -16.51
C GLU A 446 -19.81 -6.38 -15.77
N ALA A 447 -18.59 -5.84 -15.81
CA ALA A 447 -17.44 -6.39 -15.10
C ALA A 447 -17.57 -6.27 -13.57
N LEU A 448 -18.10 -5.16 -13.06
CA LEU A 448 -18.30 -4.94 -11.62
C LEU A 448 -19.37 -5.89 -11.04
N VAL A 449 -20.45 -6.14 -11.79
CA VAL A 449 -21.44 -7.17 -11.44
C VAL A 449 -20.82 -8.57 -11.51
N SER A 450 -19.85 -8.80 -12.40
CA SER A 450 -19.20 -10.10 -12.54
C SER A 450 -18.08 -10.35 -11.50
N MET A 451 -17.84 -9.43 -10.56
CA MET A 451 -16.70 -9.51 -9.63
C MET A 451 -16.72 -10.79 -8.77
N GLY A 452 -17.90 -11.20 -8.28
CA GLY A 452 -18.05 -12.46 -7.52
C GLY A 452 -17.64 -13.68 -8.35
N ALA A 453 -17.97 -13.68 -9.64
CA ALA A 453 -17.54 -14.72 -10.58
C ALA A 453 -16.01 -14.70 -10.77
N PHE A 454 -15.40 -13.51 -10.87
CA PHE A 454 -13.95 -13.41 -11.02
C PHE A 454 -13.20 -13.98 -9.81
N LEU A 455 -13.69 -13.74 -8.60
CA LEU A 455 -13.14 -14.34 -7.38
C LEU A 455 -13.31 -15.86 -7.37
N LYS A 456 -14.50 -16.35 -7.72
CA LYS A 456 -14.79 -17.79 -7.83
C LYS A 456 -13.88 -18.50 -8.83
N GLU A 457 -13.68 -17.91 -10.01
CA GLU A 457 -12.82 -18.43 -11.08
C GLU A 457 -11.32 -18.19 -10.86
N SER A 458 -10.91 -17.51 -9.79
CA SER A 458 -9.49 -17.29 -9.48
C SER A 458 -8.91 -18.47 -8.69
N GLN A 459 -7.81 -19.08 -9.15
CA GLN A 459 -7.16 -20.19 -8.44
C GLN A 459 -6.59 -19.78 -7.06
N SER A 460 -6.15 -18.52 -6.95
CA SER A 460 -5.60 -17.96 -5.71
C SER A 460 -5.99 -16.48 -5.55
N LEU A 461 -5.97 -15.99 -4.32
CA LEU A 461 -6.19 -14.58 -3.96
C LEU A 461 -4.92 -14.04 -3.30
N LEU A 462 -4.32 -13.02 -3.91
CA LEU A 462 -3.22 -12.25 -3.33
C LEU A 462 -3.75 -10.96 -2.71
N VAL A 463 -3.60 -10.83 -1.40
CA VAL A 463 -3.94 -9.63 -0.64
C VAL A 463 -2.68 -8.81 -0.39
N LEU A 464 -2.56 -7.65 -1.02
CA LEU A 464 -1.53 -6.66 -0.71
C LEU A 464 -1.97 -5.87 0.52
N TRP A 465 -1.48 -6.32 1.68
CA TRP A 465 -1.99 -5.92 2.99
C TRP A 465 -1.41 -4.59 3.47
N ASP A 466 -2.28 -3.72 3.97
CA ASP A 466 -1.94 -2.54 4.75
C ASP A 466 -3.01 -2.28 5.83
N ALA A 467 -2.71 -1.42 6.80
CA ALA A 467 -3.57 -1.14 7.95
C ALA A 467 -4.95 -0.55 7.60
N THR A 468 -5.18 -0.13 6.36
CA THR A 468 -6.48 0.37 5.89
C THR A 468 -7.33 -0.69 5.20
N TYR A 469 -6.77 -1.87 4.91
CA TYR A 469 -7.44 -2.90 4.12
C TYR A 469 -8.80 -3.30 4.70
N VAL A 470 -8.84 -3.64 6.00
CA VAL A 470 -10.08 -4.08 6.68
C VAL A 470 -11.04 -2.96 7.03
N THR A 471 -10.62 -1.71 6.86
CA THR A 471 -11.53 -0.56 7.02
C THR A 471 -12.43 -0.37 5.80
N ARG A 472 -12.17 -1.06 4.68
CA ARG A 472 -12.89 -0.91 3.42
C ARG A 472 -13.82 -2.09 3.18
N LEU A 473 -15.11 -1.79 2.98
CA LEU A 473 -16.13 -2.82 2.79
C LEU A 473 -15.82 -3.73 1.60
N TRP A 474 -15.41 -3.15 0.47
CA TRP A 474 -15.10 -3.91 -0.75
C TRP A 474 -13.95 -4.91 -0.56
N CYS A 475 -12.87 -4.49 0.12
CA CYS A 475 -11.71 -5.36 0.35
C CYS A 475 -12.05 -6.54 1.27
N VAL A 476 -12.88 -6.33 2.29
CA VAL A 476 -13.35 -7.40 3.19
C VAL A 476 -14.37 -8.29 2.48
N PHE A 477 -15.21 -7.71 1.63
CA PHE A 477 -16.14 -8.46 0.78
C PHE A 477 -15.42 -9.38 -0.19
N GLU A 478 -14.38 -8.92 -0.90
CA GLU A 478 -13.57 -9.75 -1.80
C GLU A 478 -12.97 -10.95 -1.07
N LEU A 479 -12.44 -10.72 0.14
CA LEU A 479 -11.85 -11.75 0.97
C LEU A 479 -12.89 -12.78 1.42
N GLY A 480 -14.04 -12.33 1.94
CA GLY A 480 -15.13 -13.20 2.37
C GLY A 480 -15.75 -13.98 1.20
N ALA A 481 -16.00 -13.32 0.08
CA ALA A 481 -16.54 -13.93 -1.14
C ALA A 481 -15.60 -14.99 -1.70
N PHE A 482 -14.29 -14.73 -1.72
CA PHE A 482 -13.30 -15.72 -2.14
C PHE A 482 -13.32 -16.95 -1.24
N LEU A 483 -13.27 -16.76 0.09
CA LEU A 483 -13.29 -17.87 1.04
C LEU A 483 -14.58 -18.70 0.92
N HIS A 484 -15.73 -18.04 0.80
CA HIS A 484 -17.03 -18.68 0.57
C HIS A 484 -17.02 -19.52 -0.72
N SER A 485 -16.47 -18.99 -1.81
CA SER A 485 -16.46 -19.66 -3.12
C SER A 485 -15.56 -20.91 -3.21
N LYS A 486 -14.56 -21.05 -2.31
CA LYS A 486 -13.58 -22.16 -2.36
C LYS A 486 -13.97 -23.39 -1.56
N GLY A 487 -15.10 -23.36 -0.85
CA GLY A 487 -15.61 -24.50 -0.08
C GLY A 487 -14.81 -24.73 1.21
N PRO A 488 -14.40 -25.98 1.55
CA PRO A 488 -13.80 -26.31 2.84
C PRO A 488 -12.66 -25.38 3.26
N GLU A 489 -12.67 -24.93 4.52
CA GLU A 489 -11.80 -23.87 5.03
C GLU A 489 -10.30 -24.13 4.77
N ALA A 490 -9.87 -25.38 4.87
CA ALA A 490 -8.49 -25.81 4.64
C ALA A 490 -8.01 -25.62 3.19
N LYS A 491 -8.92 -25.67 2.21
CA LYS A 491 -8.60 -25.42 0.79
C LYS A 491 -8.52 -23.92 0.52
N ALA A 492 -9.48 -23.16 1.04
CA ALA A 492 -9.52 -21.71 0.89
C ALA A 492 -8.28 -21.02 1.50
N ALA A 493 -7.85 -21.45 2.68
CA ALA A 493 -6.67 -20.91 3.36
C ALA A 493 -5.35 -21.18 2.62
N LYS A 494 -5.25 -22.27 1.84
CA LYS A 494 -4.07 -22.57 1.01
C LYS A 494 -4.00 -21.71 -0.24
N CYS A 495 -5.16 -21.28 -0.76
CA CYS A 495 -5.27 -20.45 -1.96
C CYS A 495 -5.20 -18.94 -1.65
N LEU A 496 -5.19 -18.55 -0.38
CA LEU A 496 -5.06 -17.16 0.05
C LEU A 496 -3.61 -16.84 0.43
N GLN A 497 -3.02 -15.84 -0.22
CA GLN A 497 -1.71 -15.31 0.10
C GLN A 497 -1.83 -13.86 0.57
N VAL A 498 -1.34 -13.56 1.77
CA VAL A 498 -1.35 -12.21 2.32
C VAL A 498 0.09 -11.69 2.37
N CYS A 499 0.34 -10.52 1.77
CA CYS A 499 1.67 -9.91 1.72
C CYS A 499 1.60 -8.44 2.12
N PRO A 500 2.18 -8.04 3.26
CA PRO A 500 2.31 -6.64 3.64
C PRO A 500 3.05 -5.83 2.58
N VAL A 501 2.56 -4.62 2.31
CA VAL A 501 3.08 -3.72 1.26
C VAL A 501 4.55 -3.29 1.44
N PHE A 502 5.12 -3.44 2.63
CA PHE A 502 6.52 -3.09 2.91
C PHE A 502 7.51 -4.23 2.62
N VAL A 503 7.05 -5.49 2.49
CA VAL A 503 7.90 -6.68 2.47
C VAL A 503 8.79 -6.75 1.23
N GLY A 504 8.24 -6.50 0.05
CA GLY A 504 9.00 -6.46 -1.20
C GLY A 504 10.11 -5.40 -1.16
N PRO A 505 9.82 -4.13 -0.80
CA PRO A 505 10.85 -3.12 -0.58
C PRO A 505 11.91 -3.54 0.44
N ALA A 506 11.52 -4.15 1.56
CA ALA A 506 12.46 -4.63 2.58
C ALA A 506 13.39 -5.73 2.04
N PHE A 507 12.85 -6.66 1.26
CA PHE A 507 13.62 -7.73 0.63
C PHE A 507 14.56 -7.21 -0.46
N LEU A 508 14.09 -6.28 -1.28
CA LEU A 508 14.90 -5.64 -2.31
C LEU A 508 16.07 -4.88 -1.69
N ALA A 509 15.79 -4.04 -0.68
CA ALA A 509 16.81 -3.28 0.04
C ALA A 509 17.77 -4.20 0.81
N GLY A 510 17.25 -5.25 1.44
CA GLY A 510 18.05 -6.25 2.16
C GLY A 510 19.00 -7.01 1.24
N HIS A 511 18.50 -7.53 0.11
CA HIS A 511 19.32 -8.24 -0.87
C HIS A 511 20.39 -7.29 -1.46
N LEU A 512 20.00 -6.09 -1.90
CA LEU A 512 20.94 -5.11 -2.44
C LEU A 512 22.01 -4.70 -1.43
N GLY A 513 21.60 -4.36 -0.20
CA GLY A 513 22.51 -3.97 0.87
C GLY A 513 23.49 -5.10 1.21
N PHE A 514 23.00 -6.34 1.29
CA PHE A 514 23.84 -7.51 1.55
C PHE A 514 24.81 -7.83 0.41
N SER A 515 24.34 -7.72 -0.85
CA SER A 515 25.20 -7.83 -2.04
C SER A 515 26.34 -6.81 -2.03
N VAL A 516 26.02 -5.53 -1.78
CA VAL A 516 27.02 -4.45 -1.74
C VAL A 516 28.00 -4.66 -0.60
N LEU A 517 27.51 -5.04 0.59
CA LEU A 517 28.34 -5.32 1.75
C LEU A 517 29.38 -6.42 1.46
N LEU A 518 28.94 -7.54 0.87
CA LEU A 518 29.83 -8.65 0.53
C LEU A 518 30.81 -8.27 -0.58
N LEU A 519 30.36 -7.52 -1.59
CA LEU A 519 31.24 -7.04 -2.65
C LEU A 519 32.33 -6.11 -2.12
N VAL A 520 31.98 -5.18 -1.21
CA VAL A 520 32.95 -4.29 -0.54
C VAL A 520 33.96 -5.11 0.26
N PHE A 521 33.50 -6.13 1.00
CA PHE A 521 34.39 -7.01 1.74
C PHE A 521 35.36 -7.77 0.81
N LEU A 522 34.85 -8.39 -0.25
CA LEU A 522 35.68 -9.12 -1.22
C LEU A 522 36.70 -8.21 -1.93
N ILE A 523 36.31 -6.99 -2.31
CA ILE A 523 37.22 -6.03 -2.94
C ILE A 523 38.25 -5.50 -1.93
N SER A 524 37.88 -5.34 -0.65
CA SER A 524 38.78 -4.82 0.37
C SER A 524 39.97 -5.74 0.68
N GLN A 525 39.83 -7.05 0.40
CA GLN A 525 40.84 -8.09 0.69
C GLN A 525 41.30 -8.12 2.17
N VAL A 526 40.54 -7.50 3.07
CA VAL A 526 40.84 -7.50 4.50
C VAL A 526 40.54 -8.88 5.05
N GLN A 527 41.47 -9.44 5.84
CA GLN A 527 41.24 -10.70 6.53
C GLN A 527 39.97 -10.60 7.40
N LEU A 528 39.14 -11.65 7.36
CA LEU A 528 37.88 -11.69 8.10
C LEU A 528 38.07 -11.42 9.59
N PHE A 529 39.21 -11.82 10.17
CA PHE A 529 39.57 -11.52 11.55
C PHE A 529 40.91 -10.78 11.66
N PRO A 530 41.04 -9.75 12.52
CA PRO A 530 39.97 -9.09 13.29
C PRO A 530 39.27 -7.97 12.50
N TRP A 531 39.95 -7.37 11.53
CA TRP A 531 39.54 -6.10 10.91
C TRP A 531 38.39 -6.23 9.91
N GLY A 532 38.32 -7.32 9.14
CA GLY A 532 37.25 -7.54 8.17
C GLY A 532 35.88 -7.71 8.83
N GLY A 533 35.83 -8.42 9.96
CA GLY A 533 34.63 -8.58 10.78
C GLY A 533 34.16 -7.27 11.40
N LEU A 534 35.09 -6.43 11.89
CA LEU A 534 34.76 -5.09 12.37
C LEU A 534 34.22 -4.18 11.26
N LEU A 535 34.82 -4.24 10.06
CA LEU A 535 34.35 -3.51 8.88
C LEU A 535 32.95 -3.95 8.48
N LEU A 536 32.74 -5.26 8.28
CA LEU A 536 31.44 -5.84 7.94
C LEU A 536 30.38 -5.50 8.99
N GLY A 537 30.71 -5.70 10.26
CA GLY A 537 29.83 -5.39 11.38
C GLY A 537 29.46 -3.92 11.43
N GLY A 538 30.45 -3.02 11.31
CA GLY A 538 30.23 -1.58 11.33
C GLY A 538 29.36 -1.08 10.18
N LEU A 539 29.59 -1.58 8.96
CA LEU A 539 28.80 -1.22 7.78
C LEU A 539 27.38 -1.83 7.82
N ALA A 540 27.24 -3.06 8.31
CA ALA A 540 25.96 -3.74 8.40
C ALA A 540 25.08 -3.24 9.55
N PHE A 541 25.68 -2.78 10.64
CA PHE A 541 24.98 -2.41 11.88
C PHE A 541 23.77 -1.48 11.67
N PRO A 542 23.87 -0.31 11.02
CA PRO A 542 22.72 0.57 10.84
C PRO A 542 21.60 -0.10 10.04
N CYS A 543 21.96 -0.87 9.00
CA CYS A 543 21.00 -1.60 8.16
C CYS A 543 20.29 -2.70 8.96
N LEU A 544 21.03 -3.45 9.79
CA LEU A 544 20.47 -4.51 10.64
C LEU A 544 19.56 -3.94 11.73
N VAL A 545 19.91 -2.80 12.33
CA VAL A 545 19.05 -2.10 13.30
C VAL A 545 17.77 -1.62 12.64
N GLN A 546 17.86 -1.04 11.44
CA GLN A 546 16.69 -0.59 10.69
C GLN A 546 15.78 -1.76 10.27
N LEU A 547 16.36 -2.90 9.90
CA LEU A 547 15.62 -4.12 9.60
C LEU A 547 14.93 -4.68 10.85
N ALA A 548 15.63 -4.71 12.00
CA ALA A 548 15.05 -5.13 13.27
C ALA A 548 13.89 -4.21 13.69
N ASP A 549 14.03 -2.89 13.51
CA ASP A 549 12.97 -1.91 13.76
C ASP A 549 11.73 -2.18 12.91
N LEU A 550 11.94 -2.49 11.62
CA LEU A 550 10.87 -2.81 10.68
C LEU A 550 10.16 -4.13 11.04
N VAL A 551 10.92 -5.16 11.41
CA VAL A 551 10.36 -6.46 11.82
C VAL A 551 9.55 -6.31 13.12
N LEU A 552 10.05 -5.57 14.10
CA LEU A 552 9.29 -5.27 15.33
C LEU A 552 8.01 -4.49 15.04
N ALA A 553 8.09 -3.47 14.18
CA ALA A 553 6.92 -2.70 13.75
C ALA A 553 5.88 -3.60 13.05
N HIS A 554 6.34 -4.53 12.21
CA HIS A 554 5.47 -5.54 11.59
C HIS A 554 4.81 -6.44 12.64
N CYS A 555 5.58 -6.98 13.59
CA CYS A 555 5.04 -7.82 14.65
C CYS A 555 3.95 -7.11 15.47
N ARG A 556 4.11 -5.82 15.76
CA ARG A 556 3.08 -4.99 16.41
C ARG A 556 1.89 -4.69 15.50
N SER A 557 2.13 -4.47 14.20
CA SER A 557 1.06 -4.24 13.23
C SER A 557 0.09 -5.42 13.11
N ILE A 558 0.57 -6.64 13.37
CA ILE A 558 -0.28 -7.83 13.44
C ILE A 558 -1.30 -7.70 14.59
N GLU A 559 -0.95 -7.11 15.72
CA GLU A 559 -1.87 -6.93 16.86
C GLU A 559 -2.91 -5.85 16.57
N VAL A 560 -2.46 -4.72 16.02
CA VAL A 560 -3.38 -3.67 15.56
C VAL A 560 -4.39 -4.23 14.55
N MET A 561 -3.92 -5.05 13.62
CA MET A 561 -4.78 -5.77 12.66
C MET A 561 -5.74 -6.72 13.36
N GLN A 562 -5.28 -7.49 14.35
CA GLN A 562 -6.16 -8.39 15.12
C GLN A 562 -7.30 -7.63 15.77
N HIS A 563 -7.01 -6.48 16.40
CA HIS A 563 -8.04 -5.63 16.98
C HIS A 563 -9.00 -5.09 15.93
N GLN A 564 -8.50 -4.51 14.83
CA GLN A 564 -9.32 -3.99 13.75
C GLN A 564 -10.28 -5.02 13.14
N VAL A 565 -9.85 -6.28 13.02
CA VAL A 565 -10.68 -7.35 12.47
C VAL A 565 -11.65 -7.92 13.51
N ARG A 566 -11.25 -8.03 14.79
CA ARG A 566 -12.16 -8.47 15.87
C ARG A 566 -13.30 -7.49 16.09
N ASP A 567 -13.02 -6.20 15.99
CA ASP A 567 -14.00 -5.13 16.19
C ASP A 567 -14.68 -4.73 14.87
N PHE A 568 -14.39 -5.42 13.77
CA PHE A 568 -14.95 -5.12 12.46
C PHE A 568 -16.47 -5.23 12.49
N THR A 569 -17.16 -4.15 12.10
CA THR A 569 -18.58 -4.13 11.76
C THR A 569 -18.76 -3.59 10.35
N ILE A 570 -19.78 -4.07 9.65
CA ILE A 570 -20.12 -3.52 8.34
C ILE A 570 -20.47 -2.04 8.52
N GLU A 571 -21.20 -1.65 9.55
CA GLU A 571 -21.58 -0.26 9.87
C GLU A 571 -20.38 0.70 9.90
N GLN A 572 -19.28 0.33 10.54
CA GLN A 572 -18.07 1.16 10.64
C GLN A 572 -17.18 1.11 9.38
N SER A 573 -17.41 0.15 8.48
CA SER A 573 -16.64 0.02 7.25
C SER A 573 -16.93 1.14 6.25
N LYS A 574 -15.88 1.61 5.56
CA LYS A 574 -15.94 2.69 4.58
C LYS A 574 -16.24 2.16 3.19
N SER A 575 -17.16 2.83 2.50
CA SER A 575 -17.43 2.66 1.07
C SER A 575 -17.12 3.95 0.33
N ALA A 576 -16.49 3.85 -0.84
CA ALA A 576 -16.08 5.03 -1.61
C ALA A 576 -17.29 5.88 -2.02
N CYS A 577 -18.33 5.23 -2.57
CA CYS A 577 -19.59 5.86 -2.96
C CYS A 577 -20.27 6.63 -1.81
N CYS A 578 -20.30 6.07 -0.60
CA CYS A 578 -20.88 6.77 0.56
C CYS A 578 -20.02 7.94 1.02
N SER A 579 -18.69 7.84 0.89
CA SER A 579 -17.76 8.88 1.32
C SER A 579 -17.80 10.12 0.42
N CYS A 580 -18.20 9.96 -0.85
CA CYS A 580 -18.40 11.06 -1.80
C CYS A 580 -19.88 11.49 -1.91
N GLY A 581 -20.74 11.06 -0.98
CA GLY A 581 -22.15 11.45 -0.95
C GLY A 581 -22.98 10.93 -2.14
N HIS A 582 -22.59 9.81 -2.73
CA HIS A 582 -23.22 9.24 -3.93
C HIS A 582 -23.23 10.17 -5.15
N VAL A 583 -22.17 10.97 -5.28
CA VAL A 583 -21.93 11.84 -6.44
C VAL A 583 -20.62 11.44 -7.11
N ASP A 584 -20.65 11.30 -8.45
CA ASP A 584 -19.48 10.94 -9.25
C ASP A 584 -18.54 12.13 -9.50
N ALA A 585 -17.43 11.87 -10.19
CA ALA A 585 -16.45 12.92 -10.51
C ALA A 585 -16.99 14.02 -11.44
N ASN A 586 -18.12 13.78 -12.11
CA ASN A 586 -18.78 14.70 -13.03
C ASN A 586 -19.97 15.42 -12.37
N GLY A 587 -20.27 15.13 -11.09
CA GLY A 587 -21.43 15.69 -10.38
C GLY A 587 -22.74 14.92 -10.61
N GLY A 588 -22.71 13.81 -11.35
CA GLY A 588 -23.83 12.92 -11.60
C GLY A 588 -24.12 11.99 -10.41
N PRO A 589 -25.36 11.50 -10.27
CA PRO A 589 -25.70 10.54 -9.24
C PRO A 589 -24.98 9.21 -9.52
N MET A 590 -24.38 8.58 -8.50
CA MET A 590 -23.85 7.22 -8.61
C MET A 590 -24.65 6.23 -7.76
N LEU A 591 -24.50 4.95 -8.08
CA LEU A 591 -25.10 3.89 -7.28
C LEU A 591 -24.37 3.69 -5.95
N CYS A 592 -25.11 3.18 -4.97
CA CYS A 592 -24.56 2.85 -3.66
C CYS A 592 -24.03 1.41 -3.66
N ASP A 593 -22.72 1.25 -3.92
CA ASP A 593 -22.05 -0.06 -3.87
C ASP A 593 -22.28 -0.78 -2.53
N ARG A 594 -22.38 -0.01 -1.43
CA ARG A 594 -22.65 -0.56 -0.10
C ARG A 594 -23.97 -1.33 -0.05
N ARG A 595 -25.03 -0.80 -0.68
CA ARG A 595 -26.34 -1.45 -0.72
C ARG A 595 -26.29 -2.75 -1.52
N ILE A 596 -25.53 -2.75 -2.62
CA ILE A 596 -25.33 -3.93 -3.48
C ILE A 596 -24.57 -5.01 -2.71
N ILE A 597 -23.41 -4.66 -2.12
CA ILE A 597 -22.58 -5.57 -1.33
C ILE A 597 -23.38 -6.19 -0.17
N LEU A 598 -24.16 -5.39 0.56
CA LEU A 598 -24.97 -5.88 1.67
C LEU A 598 -25.99 -6.93 1.24
N ARG A 599 -26.61 -6.75 0.07
CA ARG A 599 -27.54 -7.76 -0.47
C ARG A 599 -26.81 -9.04 -0.89
N CYS A 600 -25.64 -8.93 -1.52
CA CYS A 600 -24.80 -10.10 -1.81
C CYS A 600 -24.38 -10.83 -0.53
N ILE A 601 -24.06 -10.08 0.53
CA ILE A 601 -23.72 -10.64 1.84
C ILE A 601 -24.92 -11.40 2.42
N SER A 602 -26.11 -10.80 2.46
CA SER A 602 -27.31 -11.48 2.94
C SER A 602 -27.63 -12.73 2.12
N ALA A 603 -27.42 -12.69 0.80
CA ALA A 603 -27.64 -13.85 -0.06
C ALA A 603 -26.68 -15.02 0.19
N TRP A 604 -25.37 -14.74 0.31
CA TRP A 604 -24.35 -15.78 0.43
C TRP A 604 -24.16 -16.29 1.84
N PHE A 605 -24.30 -15.41 2.83
CA PHE A 605 -24.04 -15.71 4.24
C PHE A 605 -25.32 -15.81 5.07
N GLY A 606 -26.47 -15.43 4.53
CA GLY A 606 -27.78 -15.42 5.20
C GLY A 606 -28.06 -14.11 5.94
N SER A 607 -27.07 -13.51 6.59
CA SER A 607 -27.23 -12.23 7.29
C SER A 607 -25.91 -11.46 7.39
N LYS A 608 -26.01 -10.16 7.70
CA LYS A 608 -24.84 -9.29 7.95
C LYS A 608 -24.05 -9.76 9.18
N GLU A 609 -24.73 -10.20 10.22
CA GLU A 609 -24.14 -10.69 11.48
C GLU A 609 -23.36 -11.99 11.26
N LYS A 610 -23.89 -12.90 10.43
CA LYS A 610 -23.20 -14.14 10.09
C LYS A 610 -21.93 -13.86 9.28
N PHE A 611 -21.97 -12.90 8.36
CA PHE A 611 -20.77 -12.45 7.65
C PHE A 611 -19.74 -11.82 8.59
N GLU A 612 -20.15 -10.93 9.49
CA GLU A 612 -19.26 -10.36 10.50
C GLU A 612 -18.62 -11.43 11.38
N SER A 613 -19.38 -12.45 11.79
CA SER A 613 -18.85 -13.59 12.54
C SER A 613 -17.79 -14.36 11.75
N VAL A 614 -18.03 -14.61 10.45
CA VAL A 614 -17.03 -15.22 9.55
C VAL A 614 -15.77 -14.36 9.43
N VAL A 615 -15.91 -13.03 9.35
CA VAL A 615 -14.77 -12.11 9.29
C VAL A 615 -13.97 -12.10 10.61
N ARG A 616 -14.67 -11.98 11.75
CA ARG A 616 -14.06 -11.95 13.09
C ARG A 616 -13.45 -13.29 13.49
N GLY A 617 -13.95 -14.40 12.95
CA GLY A 617 -13.47 -15.75 13.17
C GLY A 617 -12.49 -16.23 12.09
N GLN A 618 -13.05 -16.80 11.01
CA GLN A 618 -12.29 -17.50 9.97
C GLN A 618 -11.27 -16.59 9.27
N VAL A 619 -11.70 -15.41 8.80
CA VAL A 619 -10.81 -14.47 8.09
C VAL A 619 -9.67 -14.03 8.99
N LEU A 620 -9.97 -13.66 10.25
CA LEU A 620 -8.96 -13.30 11.24
C LEU A 620 -7.91 -14.40 11.41
N GLN A 621 -8.34 -15.66 11.59
CA GLN A 621 -7.43 -16.78 11.77
C GLN A 621 -6.47 -16.94 10.60
N VAL A 622 -6.98 -16.90 9.36
CA VAL A 622 -6.16 -17.05 8.16
C VAL A 622 -5.23 -15.85 7.99
N LEU A 623 -5.72 -14.62 8.17
CA LEU A 623 -4.90 -13.41 8.06
C LEU A 623 -3.73 -13.43 9.05
N VAL A 624 -3.98 -13.72 10.33
CA VAL A 624 -2.91 -13.76 11.33
C VAL A 624 -1.92 -14.88 11.00
N HIS A 625 -2.40 -16.07 10.64
CA HIS A 625 -1.51 -17.17 10.30
C HIS A 625 -0.58 -16.80 9.12
N GLN A 626 -1.12 -16.19 8.07
CA GLN A 626 -0.36 -15.75 6.90
C GLN A 626 0.64 -14.64 7.26
N LEU A 627 0.19 -13.59 7.96
CA LEU A 627 1.01 -12.42 8.30
C LEU A 627 2.14 -12.75 9.28
N ALA A 628 1.90 -13.67 10.20
CA ALA A 628 2.89 -14.04 11.20
C ALA A 628 3.87 -15.12 10.73
N ASN A 629 3.40 -16.14 10.01
CA ASN A 629 4.21 -17.33 9.71
C ASN A 629 4.64 -17.46 8.25
N ARG A 630 4.00 -16.76 7.30
CA ARG A 630 4.27 -16.92 5.85
C ARG A 630 4.99 -15.73 5.22
N VAL A 631 4.99 -14.56 5.86
CA VAL A 631 5.67 -13.35 5.33
C VAL A 631 7.18 -13.57 5.17
N PHE A 632 7.83 -14.05 6.24
CA PHE A 632 9.27 -14.34 6.29
C PHE A 632 9.49 -15.87 6.29
N SER A 633 9.25 -16.51 5.15
CA SER A 633 9.51 -17.94 5.01
C SER A 633 11.01 -18.22 4.89
N TYR A 634 11.42 -19.42 5.31
CA TYR A 634 12.81 -19.91 5.16
C TYR A 634 13.35 -19.69 3.74
N TRP A 635 12.60 -20.12 2.73
CA TRP A 635 13.01 -20.00 1.32
C TRP A 635 13.13 -18.57 0.82
N ARG A 636 12.34 -17.63 1.34
CA ARG A 636 12.50 -16.20 1.02
C ARG A 636 13.79 -15.65 1.62
N ILE A 637 14.14 -16.06 2.84
CA ILE A 637 15.40 -15.64 3.47
C ILE A 637 16.59 -16.20 2.70
N VAL A 638 16.57 -17.49 2.32
CA VAL A 638 17.60 -18.11 1.46
C VAL A 638 17.80 -17.32 0.17
N GLN A 639 16.73 -16.89 -0.50
CA GLN A 639 16.82 -16.07 -1.72
C GLN A 639 17.48 -14.71 -1.45
N ILE A 640 17.15 -14.05 -0.33
CA ILE A 640 17.71 -12.75 0.05
C ILE A 640 19.19 -12.87 0.43
N THR A 641 19.59 -13.98 1.03
CA THR A 641 20.96 -14.23 1.50
C THR A 641 21.84 -14.96 0.49
N ALA A 642 21.31 -15.28 -0.70
CA ALA A 642 22.04 -15.94 -1.78
C ALA A 642 23.40 -15.30 -2.14
N PRO A 643 23.60 -13.97 -2.05
CA PRO A 643 24.91 -13.37 -2.25
C PRO A 643 26.02 -13.94 -1.36
N ALA A 644 25.70 -14.48 -0.17
CA ALA A 644 26.69 -15.16 0.66
C ALA A 644 27.28 -16.38 -0.03
N GLY A 645 26.46 -17.17 -0.73
CA GLY A 645 26.92 -18.32 -1.51
C GLY A 645 27.78 -17.92 -2.68
N TRP A 646 27.43 -16.83 -3.35
CA TRP A 646 28.24 -16.29 -4.45
C TRP A 646 29.61 -15.80 -3.94
N ALA A 647 29.64 -15.16 -2.76
CA ALA A 647 30.88 -14.74 -2.12
C ALA A 647 31.75 -15.92 -1.69
N VAL A 648 31.13 -17.01 -1.22
CA VAL A 648 31.85 -18.26 -0.91
C VAL A 648 32.50 -18.85 -2.18
N LEU A 649 31.83 -18.80 -3.33
CA LEU A 649 32.43 -19.22 -4.61
C LEU A 649 33.66 -18.38 -4.98
N ASP A 650 33.61 -17.06 -4.78
CA ASP A 650 34.77 -16.18 -5.02
C ASP A 650 35.96 -16.57 -4.12
N ILE A 651 35.72 -16.75 -2.81
CA ILE A 651 36.76 -17.15 -1.84
C ILE A 651 37.39 -18.49 -2.21
N TRP A 652 36.57 -19.49 -2.56
CA TRP A 652 37.07 -20.82 -2.89
C TRP A 652 37.76 -20.89 -4.26
N CYS A 653 37.35 -20.06 -5.23
CA CYS A 653 38.05 -19.95 -6.51
C CYS A 653 39.50 -19.50 -6.31
N ASP A 654 39.71 -18.52 -5.41
CA ASP A 654 41.03 -18.03 -5.06
C ASP A 654 41.85 -19.08 -4.28
N ASN A 655 41.24 -19.78 -3.32
CA ASN A 655 41.88 -20.88 -2.58
C ASN A 655 42.34 -22.04 -3.49
N PHE A 656 41.53 -22.43 -4.48
CA PHE A 656 41.90 -23.51 -5.42
C PHE A 656 43.13 -23.15 -6.26
N LYS A 657 43.30 -21.86 -6.56
CA LYS A 657 44.41 -21.37 -7.39
C LYS A 657 45.68 -21.07 -6.59
N ARG A 658 45.56 -20.61 -5.34
CA ARG A 658 46.72 -20.39 -4.45
C ARG A 658 47.44 -21.70 -4.09
N GLY A 659 46.75 -22.85 -4.16
CA GLY A 659 47.30 -24.13 -3.73
C GLY A 659 47.41 -24.20 -2.20
N SER A 660 47.42 -25.40 -1.64
CA SER A 660 47.82 -25.61 -0.24
C SER A 660 49.33 -25.79 -0.22
N ASP A 661 50.05 -25.35 0.82
CA ASP A 661 51.51 -25.55 1.00
C ASP A 661 51.94 -27.03 1.10
N SER A 662 51.06 -27.97 0.79
CA SER A 662 51.33 -29.41 0.74
C SER A 662 52.21 -29.74 -0.48
N VAL A 663 53.33 -30.40 -0.21
CA VAL A 663 54.44 -30.71 -1.15
C VAL A 663 54.02 -31.50 -2.41
N ASP A 664 52.86 -32.18 -2.40
CA ASP A 664 52.40 -33.04 -3.51
C ASP A 664 51.30 -32.43 -4.40
N LYS A 665 50.98 -31.14 -4.25
CA LYS A 665 49.82 -30.53 -4.92
C LYS A 665 50.19 -29.94 -6.29
N VAL A 666 49.47 -30.35 -7.33
CA VAL A 666 49.49 -29.66 -8.64
C VAL A 666 48.64 -28.39 -8.52
N PRO A 667 49.22 -27.18 -8.69
CA PRO A 667 48.47 -25.93 -8.63
C PRO A 667 47.32 -25.93 -9.65
N GLY A 668 46.13 -25.50 -9.23
CA GLY A 668 44.96 -25.38 -10.10
C GLY A 668 44.06 -26.62 -10.22
N ILE A 669 44.39 -27.75 -9.58
CA ILE A 669 43.48 -28.92 -9.49
C ILE A 669 42.95 -29.04 -8.05
N PRO A 670 41.64 -28.82 -7.81
CA PRO A 670 41.06 -28.91 -6.48
C PRO A 670 40.97 -30.38 -6.06
N THR A 671 41.30 -30.65 -4.79
CA THR A 671 41.11 -32.01 -4.24
C THR A 671 39.61 -32.26 -3.99
N PRO A 672 39.15 -33.53 -3.97
CA PRO A 672 37.77 -33.85 -3.60
C PRO A 672 37.36 -33.25 -2.25
N MET A 673 38.29 -33.16 -1.31
CA MET A 673 38.05 -32.57 0.01
C MET A 673 37.82 -31.06 -0.06
N GLU A 674 38.58 -30.35 -0.89
CA GLU A 674 38.42 -28.91 -1.08
C GLU A 674 37.09 -28.56 -1.73
N VAL A 675 36.66 -29.36 -2.72
CA VAL A 675 35.32 -29.26 -3.30
C VAL A 675 34.25 -29.53 -2.24
N LEU A 676 34.43 -30.57 -1.40
CA LEU A 676 33.51 -30.88 -0.31
C LEU A 676 33.41 -29.72 0.70
N ASN A 677 34.53 -29.11 1.07
CA ASN A 677 34.58 -27.97 1.99
C ASN A 677 33.95 -26.70 1.39
N MET A 678 34.07 -26.48 0.09
CA MET A 678 33.34 -25.43 -0.62
C MET A 678 31.83 -25.64 -0.55
N VAL A 679 31.36 -26.84 -0.91
CA VAL A 679 29.93 -27.19 -0.86
C VAL A 679 29.39 -27.06 0.56
N TYR A 680 30.14 -27.54 1.55
CA TYR A 680 29.82 -27.38 2.97
C TYR A 680 29.68 -25.89 3.35
N SER A 681 30.63 -25.04 2.98
CA SER A 681 30.60 -23.61 3.29
C SER A 681 29.34 -22.94 2.72
N ILE A 682 28.96 -23.31 1.49
CA ILE A 682 27.71 -22.81 0.87
C ILE A 682 26.49 -23.24 1.69
N ILE A 683 26.41 -24.53 2.06
CA ILE A 683 25.31 -25.08 2.86
C ILE A 683 25.22 -24.37 4.22
N PHE A 684 26.34 -24.28 4.93
CA PHE A 684 26.41 -23.68 6.25
C PHE A 684 25.95 -22.22 6.25
N PHE A 685 26.50 -21.37 5.39
CA PHE A 685 26.15 -19.95 5.39
C PHE A 685 24.75 -19.67 4.80
N ASN A 686 24.40 -20.29 3.66
CA ASN A 686 23.18 -19.92 2.91
C ASN A 686 21.93 -20.65 3.35
N PHE A 687 22.07 -21.88 3.86
CA PHE A 687 20.93 -22.73 4.20
C PHE A 687 20.78 -22.94 5.71
N MET A 688 21.82 -22.69 6.51
CA MET A 688 21.75 -22.88 7.96
C MET A 688 21.88 -21.55 8.72
N LEU A 689 23.07 -20.97 8.79
CA LEU A 689 23.38 -19.84 9.67
C LEU A 689 22.46 -18.64 9.44
N LEU A 690 22.40 -18.14 8.22
CA LEU A 690 21.65 -16.91 7.91
C LEU A 690 20.13 -17.12 7.98
N PRO A 691 19.52 -18.13 7.32
CA PRO A 691 18.07 -18.32 7.38
C PRO A 691 17.57 -18.64 8.77
N MET A 692 18.30 -19.49 9.51
CA MET A 692 17.86 -19.93 10.82
C MET A 692 18.08 -18.87 11.88
N GLY A 693 19.19 -18.12 11.82
CA GLY A 693 19.40 -16.94 12.65
C GLY A 693 18.27 -15.91 12.46
N ALA A 694 17.92 -15.59 11.22
CA ALA A 694 16.83 -14.66 10.92
C ALA A 694 15.46 -15.15 11.44
N LEU A 695 15.16 -16.44 11.32
CA LEU A 695 13.93 -17.05 11.82
C LEU A 695 13.84 -17.08 13.36
N ILE A 696 14.96 -17.34 14.04
CA ILE A 696 15.08 -17.25 15.51
C ILE A 696 14.84 -15.80 15.95
N LEU A 697 15.47 -14.82 15.31
CA LEU A 697 15.29 -13.40 15.60
C LEU A 697 13.86 -12.93 15.35
N LEU A 698 13.18 -13.45 14.32
CA LEU A 698 11.78 -13.14 14.06
C LEU A 698 10.86 -13.61 15.20
N ARG A 699 11.10 -14.82 15.75
CA ARG A 699 10.34 -15.31 16.90
C ARG A 699 10.60 -14.50 18.16
N LEU A 700 11.84 -14.08 18.38
CA LEU A 700 12.20 -13.18 19.49
C LEU A 700 11.54 -11.81 19.33
N ALA A 701 11.56 -11.23 18.14
CA ALA A 701 10.88 -9.99 17.83
C ALA A 701 9.36 -10.10 18.07
N TYR A 702 8.76 -11.21 17.65
CA TYR A 702 7.36 -11.49 17.93
C TYR A 702 7.09 -11.65 19.43
N ALA A 703 7.94 -12.35 20.19
CA ALA A 703 7.79 -12.48 21.64
C ALA A 703 7.90 -11.13 22.35
N ALA A 704 8.78 -10.25 21.88
CA ALA A 704 9.01 -8.91 22.43
C ALA A 704 7.97 -7.85 22.00
N ARG A 705 7.00 -8.20 21.15
CA ARG A 705 6.05 -7.22 20.57
C ARG A 705 5.27 -6.41 21.62
N HIS A 706 4.94 -7.04 22.76
CA HIS A 706 4.22 -6.46 23.91
C HIS A 706 5.07 -5.52 24.77
N VAL A 707 6.38 -5.51 24.58
CA VAL A 707 7.29 -4.72 25.42
C VAL A 707 7.27 -3.27 24.94
N GLY A 708 6.42 -2.45 25.57
CA GLY A 708 6.39 -0.98 25.50
C GLY A 708 6.33 -0.33 24.11
N GLU A 709 5.29 0.46 23.84
CA GLU A 709 5.07 1.08 22.51
C GLU A 709 5.91 2.33 22.24
N ARG A 710 6.63 2.86 23.25
CA ARG A 710 7.42 4.08 23.11
C ARG A 710 8.59 3.88 22.13
N ARG A 711 8.92 4.94 21.37
CA ARG A 711 10.01 4.92 20.38
C ARG A 711 11.36 4.52 20.98
N CYS A 712 11.68 4.99 22.19
CA CYS A 712 12.92 4.60 22.88
C CYS A 712 12.97 3.09 23.17
N THR A 713 11.88 2.50 23.64
CA THR A 713 11.79 1.06 23.88
C THR A 713 11.96 0.27 22.59
N GLN A 714 11.35 0.74 21.49
CA GLN A 714 11.49 0.09 20.19
C GLN A 714 12.95 0.10 19.71
N ILE A 715 13.66 1.23 19.82
CA ILE A 715 15.08 1.31 19.45
C ILE A 715 15.92 0.37 20.31
N LEU A 716 15.69 0.33 21.63
CA LEU A 716 16.40 -0.56 22.55
C LEU A 716 16.16 -2.05 22.21
N LEU A 717 14.93 -2.42 21.86
CA LEU A 717 14.60 -3.78 21.42
C LEU A 717 15.28 -4.12 20.09
N SER A 718 15.28 -3.20 19.12
CA SER A 718 15.98 -3.37 17.84
C SER A 718 17.48 -3.59 18.05
N LEU A 719 18.12 -2.78 18.90
CA LEU A 719 19.53 -2.94 19.30
C LEU A 719 19.77 -4.29 19.99
N GLY A 720 18.87 -4.70 20.88
CA GLY A 720 18.92 -6.00 21.55
C GLY A 720 18.87 -7.17 20.55
N LEU A 721 17.95 -7.12 19.58
CA LEU A 721 17.83 -8.14 18.53
C LEU A 721 19.10 -8.24 17.68
N VAL A 722 19.67 -7.11 17.28
CA VAL A 722 20.94 -7.10 16.51
C VAL A 722 22.08 -7.69 17.33
N LYS A 723 22.19 -7.35 18.62
CA LYS A 723 23.19 -7.93 19.52
C LYS A 723 23.03 -9.44 19.68
N VAL A 724 21.80 -9.93 19.87
CA VAL A 724 21.52 -11.38 19.96
C VAL A 724 21.88 -12.08 18.65
N GLY A 725 21.56 -11.49 17.50
CA GLY A 725 21.92 -12.02 16.19
C GLY A 725 23.43 -12.11 15.99
N ALA A 726 24.16 -11.04 16.35
CA ALA A 726 25.62 -11.01 16.30
C ALA A 726 26.25 -12.06 17.24
N LEU A 727 25.74 -12.20 18.47
CA LEU A 727 26.21 -13.21 19.42
C LEU A 727 25.96 -14.63 18.89
N LEU A 728 24.80 -14.88 18.31
CA LEU A 728 24.47 -16.18 17.70
C LEU A 728 25.45 -16.51 16.57
N ALA A 729 25.74 -15.54 15.69
CA ALA A 729 26.71 -15.71 14.62
C ALA A 729 28.12 -16.00 15.16
N VAL A 730 28.58 -15.26 16.18
CA VAL A 730 29.88 -15.49 16.82
C VAL A 730 29.95 -16.87 17.45
N VAL A 731 28.92 -17.30 18.17
CA VAL A 731 28.86 -18.64 18.79
C VAL A 731 28.93 -19.73 17.72
N CYS A 732 28.20 -19.60 16.61
CA CYS A 732 28.27 -20.55 15.51
C CYS A 732 29.68 -20.61 14.89
N MET A 733 30.34 -19.47 14.68
CA MET A 733 31.71 -19.41 14.15
C MET A 733 32.74 -20.01 15.13
N VAL A 734 32.60 -19.76 16.44
CA VAL A 734 33.48 -20.33 17.47
C VAL A 734 33.28 -21.84 17.57
N LEU A 735 32.04 -22.32 17.53
CA LEU A 735 31.76 -23.76 17.52
C LEU A 735 32.32 -24.43 16.26
N GLU A 736 32.29 -23.75 15.11
CA GLU A 736 32.94 -24.21 13.89
C GLU A 736 34.46 -24.38 14.10
N ILE A 737 35.13 -23.36 14.65
CA ILE A 737 36.58 -23.39 14.92
C ILE A 737 36.96 -24.50 15.91
N ILE A 738 36.26 -24.60 17.04
CA ILE A 738 36.52 -25.63 18.06
C ILE A 738 36.34 -27.04 17.47
N THR A 739 35.31 -27.23 16.64
CA THR A 739 35.06 -28.52 15.98
C THR A 739 36.17 -28.85 14.98
N ALA A 740 36.69 -27.84 14.28
CA ALA A 740 37.81 -28.01 13.35
C ALA A 740 39.08 -28.44 14.10
N ASP A 741 39.40 -27.77 15.21
CA ASP A 741 40.57 -28.08 16.04
C ASP A 741 40.47 -29.49 16.66
N PHE A 742 39.28 -29.86 17.16
CA PHE A 742 39.05 -31.18 17.77
C PHE A 742 39.20 -32.36 16.78
N LEU A 743 38.87 -32.14 15.50
CA LEU A 743 38.89 -33.18 14.46
C LEU A 743 40.18 -33.20 13.62
N GLY A 744 41.23 -32.50 14.04
CA GLY A 744 42.53 -32.48 13.34
C GLY A 744 42.58 -31.52 12.14
N GLY A 745 41.70 -30.52 12.08
CA GLY A 745 41.71 -29.47 11.07
C GLY A 745 40.72 -29.64 9.91
N ARG A 746 40.38 -28.53 9.26
CA ARG A 746 39.36 -28.44 8.20
C ARG A 746 39.70 -29.25 6.93
N GLN A 747 40.98 -29.57 6.72
CA GLN A 747 41.50 -30.20 5.50
C GLN A 747 41.62 -31.73 5.58
N GLU A 748 41.55 -32.34 6.77
CA GLU A 748 42.02 -33.72 6.95
C GLU A 748 40.92 -34.80 6.99
N SER A 749 39.66 -34.45 7.31
CA SER A 749 38.59 -35.45 7.43
C SER A 749 37.20 -35.00 6.94
N PRO A 750 36.47 -35.83 6.16
CA PRO A 750 35.08 -35.52 5.77
C PRO A 750 34.14 -35.59 6.98
N MET A 751 34.57 -36.21 8.09
CA MET A 751 33.83 -36.26 9.34
C MET A 751 33.59 -34.87 9.92
N TYR A 752 34.50 -33.92 9.68
CA TYR A 752 34.33 -32.53 10.10
C TYR A 752 33.02 -31.93 9.57
N ALA A 753 32.80 -32.00 8.25
CA ALA A 753 31.60 -31.45 7.61
C ALA A 753 30.32 -32.13 8.13
N ILE A 754 30.35 -33.43 8.37
CA ILE A 754 29.20 -34.17 8.91
C ILE A 754 28.90 -33.74 10.35
N VAL A 755 29.91 -33.75 11.22
CA VAL A 755 29.76 -33.40 12.64
C VAL A 755 29.25 -31.98 12.82
N ILE A 756 29.80 -31.01 12.08
CA ILE A 756 29.38 -29.62 12.20
C ILE A 756 27.97 -29.40 11.63
N LEU A 757 27.61 -30.01 10.50
CA LEU A 757 26.24 -29.91 9.95
C LEU A 757 25.23 -30.55 10.91
N SER A 758 25.55 -31.71 11.51
CA SER A 758 24.69 -32.36 12.49
C SER A 758 24.55 -31.53 13.77
N THR A 759 25.65 -31.05 14.35
CA THR A 759 25.62 -30.26 15.59
C THR A 759 24.92 -28.91 15.40
N MET A 760 25.20 -28.19 14.31
CA MET A 760 24.53 -26.93 13.98
C MET A 760 23.06 -27.14 13.65
N GLY A 761 22.72 -28.22 12.94
CA GLY A 761 21.34 -28.59 12.67
C GLY A 761 20.55 -28.89 13.94
N LEU A 762 21.13 -29.65 14.87
CA LEU A 762 20.55 -29.95 16.17
C LEU A 762 20.41 -28.71 17.05
N LEU A 763 21.44 -27.87 17.14
CA LEU A 763 21.41 -26.61 17.89
C LEU A 763 20.29 -25.71 17.36
N THR A 764 20.20 -25.62 16.04
CA THR A 764 19.15 -24.83 15.40
C THR A 764 17.76 -25.38 15.69
N LEU A 765 17.56 -26.70 15.56
CA LEU A 765 16.29 -27.36 15.87
C LEU A 765 15.90 -27.15 17.34
N PHE A 766 16.89 -27.19 18.24
CA PHE A 766 16.72 -26.90 19.66
C PHE A 766 16.26 -25.46 19.87
N CYS A 767 17.00 -24.46 19.36
CA CYS A 767 16.60 -23.05 19.45
C CYS A 767 15.20 -22.80 18.85
N TRP A 768 14.90 -23.44 17.72
CA TRP A 768 13.60 -23.36 17.07
C TRP A 768 12.47 -24.00 17.90
N ARG A 769 12.75 -25.04 18.71
CA ARG A 769 11.75 -25.63 19.61
C ARG A 769 11.61 -24.89 20.92
N CYS A 770 12.69 -24.31 21.45
CA CYS A 770 12.68 -23.56 22.71
C CYS A 770 11.99 -22.19 22.60
N LEU A 771 11.97 -21.59 21.40
CA LEU A 771 11.27 -20.33 21.19
C LEU A 771 9.77 -20.54 20.95
N PRO A 772 8.89 -19.75 21.60
CA PRO A 772 7.45 -19.89 21.45
C PRO A 772 7.06 -19.75 19.97
N ALA A 773 6.26 -20.71 19.49
CA ALA A 773 5.66 -20.60 18.17
C ALA A 773 4.76 -19.37 18.13
N ILE A 774 4.69 -18.74 16.95
CA ILE A 774 3.77 -17.62 16.76
C ILE A 774 2.33 -18.17 16.71
N LYS A 775 1.67 -18.15 17.87
CA LYS A 775 0.30 -18.60 18.04
C LYS A 775 -0.69 -17.45 17.97
N VAL A 776 -1.86 -17.73 17.41
CA VAL A 776 -3.03 -16.87 17.44
C VAL A 776 -3.78 -17.14 18.73
N SER A 777 -4.02 -16.12 19.56
CA SER A 777 -5.05 -16.20 20.58
C SER A 777 -6.39 -16.04 19.86
N VAL A 778 -7.04 -17.14 19.51
CA VAL A 778 -8.44 -17.09 19.05
C VAL A 778 -9.28 -17.24 20.31
N PRO A 779 -10.14 -16.27 20.68
CA PRO A 779 -11.20 -16.54 21.64
C PRO A 779 -12.09 -17.63 21.05
N ASP A 780 -12.44 -18.62 21.86
CA ASP A 780 -13.22 -19.77 21.43
C ASP A 780 -14.67 -19.35 21.09
N VAL A 781 -14.92 -18.89 19.85
CA VAL A 781 -16.25 -18.46 19.39
C VAL A 781 -17.22 -19.66 19.31
N SER A 782 -16.70 -20.90 19.35
CA SER A 782 -17.52 -22.12 19.35
C SER A 782 -18.46 -22.20 20.58
N ARG A 783 -18.12 -21.55 21.70
CA ARG A 783 -19.01 -21.47 22.88
C ARG A 783 -20.17 -20.50 22.75
N GLN A 784 -20.19 -19.60 21.77
CA GLN A 784 -21.32 -18.68 21.54
C GLN A 784 -22.27 -19.15 20.43
N VAL A 785 -21.90 -20.17 19.64
CA VAL A 785 -22.72 -20.69 18.53
C VAL A 785 -23.35 -22.06 18.86
N GLY A 786 -23.08 -22.61 20.04
CA GLY A 786 -23.58 -23.91 20.52
C GLY A 786 -25.07 -24.01 20.83
N GLN A 787 -25.95 -23.29 20.13
CA GLN A 787 -27.41 -23.46 20.21
C GLN A 787 -28.16 -23.39 18.87
N CYS A 788 -27.48 -23.33 17.71
CA CYS A 788 -28.14 -23.47 16.40
C CYS A 788 -27.40 -24.46 15.49
N SER A 789 -27.26 -25.70 15.95
CA SER A 789 -26.96 -26.83 15.08
C SER A 789 -28.25 -27.61 14.87
N ASP A 790 -28.96 -27.33 13.77
CA ASP A 790 -29.87 -28.25 13.07
C ASP A 790 -30.46 -27.53 11.85
N ILE A 791 -29.76 -27.56 10.71
CA ILE A 791 -30.39 -27.36 9.39
C ILE A 791 -29.75 -28.34 8.40
N PRO A 792 -30.55 -29.22 7.75
CA PRO A 792 -30.04 -30.20 6.79
C PRO A 792 -29.61 -29.52 5.48
N VAL A 793 -28.53 -30.05 4.89
CA VAL A 793 -28.07 -29.72 3.54
C VAL A 793 -29.11 -30.24 2.55
N PRO A 794 -29.75 -29.41 1.70
CA PRO A 794 -30.51 -29.92 0.57
C PRO A 794 -29.52 -30.31 -0.53
N GLU A 795 -29.56 -31.57 -0.95
CA GLU A 795 -29.00 -32.01 -2.23
C GLU A 795 -29.81 -31.37 -3.37
N CYS A 796 -29.16 -30.58 -4.21
CA CYS A 796 -29.42 -30.37 -5.65
C CYS A 796 -28.22 -29.68 -6.30
#